data_AF-A0A4W2CXK2-F1
#
_entry.id   AF-A0A4W2CXK2-F1
#
_cell.length_a   1.000
_cell.length_b   1.000
_cell.length_c   1.000
_cell.angle_alpha   90.00
_cell.angle_beta   90.00
_cell.angle_gamma   90.00
#
_symmetry.space_group_name_H-M   'P 1'
#
loop_
_entity.id
_entity.type
_entity.pdbx_description
1 polymer ?
#
loop_
_entity_poly.entity_id
_entity_poly.type
_entity_poly.pdbx_seq_one_letter_code
_entity_poly.pdbx_strand_id
1 'polypeptide(L)'
;MKVKSESEVAQSRDAYIYVYIKSASSALNKQARQRLTTCAALPEKLRSLLGSGPGPGGRAALCRHCAGRPSAHVVRLLGHLCAGLRFRPRSNWDSAVGWQAMELGVSSQLWLWLLLLLLPPVPGREKESGSKWKVFIDQINRALENYEPCSSPNCSCYHGVIEEDLTPFRGGISRKMMAEVVRRKLGTHYQIIKNRLYRESDCMFPSRCSGVEHFILEVIGRLPDMEMVINVRDYPQVPKWMEPAIPIFSFSKTLEYHDIMYPAWTFWEGGPAVWPIYPMGLGRWDLFREDLVRSAAQWPWKKKNSTAYFRGSRTSPERDPLILLSRKNPKLVDAEYTKNQAWKSMKDTLGKPAAKDVHLVDHCKYKYLFNFRGVAASFRFKHLFLCGSLVFHVGDEWLEFFYPQLKPWVHYIPVKTDLSNVQELLQFVKANDDVAQEIAESERQRTSKELQDIYKAAISAGIIGWAYGGIPAFIHAKQRYIEQSQAEVYHNQLDAVQSAHRAATRGFIRYGWRWSWRTAMFVTIFNTVNTGLNVYRNKNALSHFVIAGAVTGSLFRINLGLHGLVAGGIIGALLGTPIGSLLMALQMYCGETVQERKQKDRKAFQELKLEERKARLQFTELLPEEIESNLQKDQSKDDAQKIEALLNLPRNPSSTDKQDKD
;
A
#
# COMPACT_ATOMS: atom_id res chain seq x y z
N MET A 1 63.00 -52.67 32.30
CA MET A 1 62.85 -52.59 33.77
C MET A 1 62.98 -51.12 34.19
N LYS A 2 61.94 -50.62 34.88
CA LYS A 2 61.80 -49.32 35.58
C LYS A 2 62.06 -48.02 34.77
N VAL A 3 60.96 -47.49 34.23
CA VAL A 3 60.78 -46.07 33.88
C VAL A 3 60.62 -45.27 35.19
N LYS A 4 61.42 -44.22 35.35
CA LYS A 4 61.37 -43.25 36.45
C LYS A 4 60.18 -42.30 36.30
N SER A 5 59.70 -41.83 37.44
CA SER A 5 58.51 -41.04 37.73
C SER A 5 58.43 -39.65 37.06
N GLU A 6 57.32 -39.38 36.38
CA GLU A 6 56.87 -38.06 35.88
C GLU A 6 55.98 -37.29 36.91
N SER A 7 56.07 -37.62 38.21
CA SER A 7 55.21 -37.03 39.24
C SER A 7 55.76 -35.74 39.89
N GLU A 8 56.96 -35.28 39.54
CA GLU A 8 57.60 -34.12 40.21
C GLU A 8 57.68 -32.85 39.34
N VAL A 9 57.23 -32.89 38.08
CA VAL A 9 57.26 -31.70 37.18
C VAL A 9 55.88 -31.00 37.07
N ALA A 10 54.80 -31.64 37.50
CA ALA A 10 53.45 -31.08 37.42
C ALA A 10 53.12 -30.05 38.53
N GLN A 11 53.81 -30.09 39.66
CA GLN A 11 53.47 -29.27 40.84
C GLN A 11 54.02 -27.83 40.79
N SER A 12 54.81 -27.49 39.75
CA SER A 12 55.38 -26.15 39.55
C SER A 12 54.60 -25.30 38.52
N ARG A 13 53.71 -25.90 37.71
CA ARG A 13 52.93 -25.18 36.68
C ARG A 13 51.61 -24.61 37.19
N ASP A 14 51.01 -25.19 38.22
CA ASP A 14 49.75 -24.71 38.82
C ASP A 14 49.91 -23.45 39.68
N ALA A 15 51.14 -23.14 40.13
CA ALA A 15 51.44 -21.90 40.84
C ALA A 15 51.59 -20.67 39.90
N TYR A 16 51.92 -20.89 38.62
CA TYR A 16 52.17 -19.80 37.66
C TYR A 16 50.91 -19.27 36.98
N ILE A 17 49.80 -20.01 37.00
CA ILE A 17 48.52 -19.60 36.37
C ILE A 17 47.63 -18.83 37.36
N TYR A 18 47.78 -19.06 38.66
CA TYR A 18 47.02 -18.36 39.71
C TYR A 18 47.44 -16.89 39.91
N VAL A 19 48.64 -16.51 39.45
CA VAL A 19 49.17 -15.13 39.56
C VAL A 19 48.77 -14.24 38.38
N TYR A 20 48.39 -14.80 37.23
CA TYR A 20 48.04 -14.01 36.03
C TYR A 20 46.58 -13.51 35.98
N ILE A 21 45.66 -14.18 36.66
CA ILE A 21 44.22 -13.82 36.63
C ILE A 21 43.91 -12.65 37.58
N LYS A 22 44.68 -12.47 38.67
CA LYS A 22 44.57 -11.27 39.53
C LYS A 22 45.22 -10.03 38.92
N SER A 23 46.25 -10.17 38.07
CA SER A 23 46.93 -9.01 37.47
C SER A 23 46.10 -8.37 36.34
N ALA A 24 45.42 -9.17 35.51
CA ALA A 24 44.58 -8.69 34.41
C ALA A 24 43.32 -7.94 34.87
N SER A 25 42.71 -8.35 35.99
CA SER A 25 41.54 -7.66 36.58
C SER A 25 41.93 -6.31 37.22
N SER A 26 43.16 -6.19 37.76
CA SER A 26 43.68 -4.93 38.28
C SER A 26 44.11 -3.95 37.16
N ALA A 27 44.61 -4.46 36.04
CA ALA A 27 45.04 -3.67 34.89
C ALA A 27 43.85 -3.03 34.14
N LEU A 28 42.74 -3.77 33.97
CA LEU A 28 41.50 -3.26 33.37
C LEU A 28 40.81 -2.20 34.24
N ASN A 29 40.88 -2.32 35.58
CA ASN A 29 40.36 -1.30 36.50
C ASN A 29 41.24 -0.04 36.59
N LYS A 30 42.56 -0.15 36.37
CA LYS A 30 43.47 1.01 36.26
C LYS A 30 43.28 1.77 34.94
N GLN A 31 43.02 1.07 33.84
CA GLN A 31 42.78 1.67 32.52
C GLN A 31 41.39 2.34 32.42
N ALA A 32 40.40 1.88 33.19
CA ALA A 32 39.10 2.55 33.35
C ALA A 32 39.16 3.81 34.26
N ARG A 33 40.02 3.82 35.29
CA ARG A 33 40.25 5.01 36.14
C ARG A 33 41.11 6.09 35.46
N GLN A 34 42.05 5.72 34.59
CA GLN A 34 42.86 6.69 33.82
C GLN A 34 42.10 7.36 32.65
N ARG A 35 40.92 6.85 32.25
CA ARG A 35 40.05 7.47 31.23
C ARG A 35 38.95 8.38 31.80
N LEU A 36 38.86 8.52 33.12
CA LEU A 36 37.90 9.41 33.81
C LEU A 36 38.56 10.68 34.40
N THR A 37 39.84 10.93 34.11
CA THR A 37 40.58 12.13 34.55
C THR A 37 41.20 12.93 33.39
N THR A 38 40.61 12.86 32.20
CA THR A 38 40.96 13.70 31.02
C THR A 38 39.75 14.40 30.40
N CYS A 39 38.76 14.77 31.22
CA CYS A 39 37.68 15.70 30.86
C CYS A 39 37.62 16.90 31.82
N ALA A 40 38.79 17.47 32.12
CA ALA A 40 38.93 18.77 32.77
C ALA A 40 39.96 19.60 32.01
N ALA A 41 39.61 20.01 30.79
CA ALA A 41 40.31 21.05 30.04
C ALA A 41 39.34 21.64 29.02
N LEU A 42 38.56 22.64 29.44
CA LEU A 42 37.79 23.48 28.55
C LEU A 42 38.74 24.58 28.00
N PRO A 43 38.84 24.79 26.68
CA PRO A 43 39.68 25.85 26.13
C PRO A 43 39.07 27.24 26.36
N GLU A 44 39.90 28.19 26.79
CA GLU A 44 39.66 29.62 27.02
C GLU A 44 39.28 30.45 25.77
N LYS A 45 38.61 29.86 24.77
CA LYS A 45 38.28 30.54 23.49
C LYS A 45 36.79 30.71 23.19
N LEU A 46 35.93 30.59 24.19
CA LEU A 46 34.48 30.85 24.06
C LEU A 46 33.96 31.90 25.05
N ARG A 47 34.86 32.77 25.54
CA ARG A 47 34.54 33.93 26.39
C ARG A 47 34.47 35.26 25.62
N SER A 48 34.57 35.24 24.28
CA SER A 48 34.68 36.45 23.45
C SER A 48 33.59 36.63 22.38
N LEU A 49 32.45 35.92 22.46
CA LEU A 49 31.40 36.04 21.43
C LEU A 49 30.01 36.46 21.91
N LEU A 50 29.82 36.81 23.19
CA LEU A 50 28.57 37.39 23.66
C LEU A 50 28.82 38.49 24.71
N GLY A 51 29.37 39.63 24.27
CA GLY A 51 28.88 40.93 24.74
C GLY A 51 27.63 41.27 23.91
N SER A 52 26.57 41.87 24.42
CA SER A 52 26.48 43.02 25.31
C SER A 52 25.03 43.15 25.81
N GLY A 53 24.84 43.72 27.01
CA GLY A 53 23.52 44.05 27.58
C GLY A 53 22.79 45.17 26.81
N PRO A 54 21.69 45.77 27.34
CA PRO A 54 21.60 46.33 28.70
C PRO A 54 20.32 45.92 29.45
N GLY A 55 20.28 45.89 30.79
CA GLY A 55 20.08 47.07 31.65
C GLY A 55 18.86 46.87 32.56
N PRO A 56 18.72 47.58 33.69
CA PRO A 56 18.59 46.93 35.00
C PRO A 56 17.24 47.13 35.71
N GLY A 57 16.91 46.26 36.68
CA GLY A 57 15.80 46.48 37.59
C GLY A 57 15.72 45.49 38.76
N GLY A 58 16.24 45.89 39.93
CA GLY A 58 15.69 45.51 41.23
C GLY A 58 16.06 44.17 41.84
N ARG A 59 17.19 44.11 42.58
CA ARG A 59 17.35 43.26 43.76
C ARG A 59 17.50 44.14 45.00
N ALA A 60 16.57 44.04 45.94
CA ALA A 60 16.74 44.29 47.37
C ALA A 60 15.57 43.58 48.06
N ALA A 61 15.80 42.45 48.73
CA ALA A 61 16.13 42.35 50.16
C ALA A 61 14.86 42.10 51.00
N LEU A 62 14.77 40.94 51.68
CA LEU A 62 14.56 40.91 53.12
C LEU A 62 14.76 39.52 53.72
N CYS A 63 15.42 39.54 54.87
CA CYS A 63 15.67 38.45 55.80
C CYS A 63 14.76 38.68 57.02
N ARG A 64 14.05 37.65 57.54
CA ARG A 64 13.81 37.32 58.97
C ARG A 64 12.49 36.58 59.28
N HIS A 65 12.66 35.38 59.84
CA HIS A 65 12.11 34.83 61.10
C HIS A 65 10.73 35.27 61.67
N CYS A 66 9.82 34.31 61.87
CA CYS A 66 9.16 33.88 63.15
C CYS A 66 8.13 32.77 62.83
N ALA A 67 8.29 31.53 63.30
CA ALA A 67 7.81 30.96 64.57
C ALA A 67 6.36 30.40 64.52
N GLY A 68 6.21 29.08 64.72
CA GLY A 68 4.92 28.43 65.01
C GLY A 68 4.79 26.95 64.57
N ARG A 69 4.99 26.01 65.51
CA ARG A 69 4.40 24.65 65.51
C ARG A 69 3.33 24.64 66.65
N PRO A 70 2.43 23.65 66.78
CA PRO A 70 1.79 22.76 65.80
C PRO A 70 0.26 22.63 66.02
N SER A 71 -0.47 21.87 65.19
CA SER A 71 -1.64 21.12 65.68
C SER A 71 -1.80 19.80 64.90
N ALA A 72 -2.03 18.75 65.67
CA ALA A 72 -2.06 17.36 65.26
C ALA A 72 -3.49 16.93 64.97
N HIS A 73 -3.82 16.75 63.70
CA HIS A 73 -4.86 15.83 63.24
C HIS A 73 -4.50 15.50 61.78
N VAL A 74 -4.41 14.19 61.46
CA VAL A 74 -4.37 13.54 60.12
C VAL A 74 -3.42 12.32 60.07
N VAL A 75 -2.60 12.04 61.09
CA VAL A 75 -1.74 10.83 61.13
C VAL A 75 -2.42 9.61 61.80
N ARG A 76 -3.75 9.48 61.76
CA ARG A 76 -4.42 8.37 62.48
C ARG A 76 -5.66 7.77 61.82
N LEU A 77 -5.66 7.63 60.48
CA LEU A 77 -6.73 6.89 59.78
C LEU A 77 -6.29 5.94 58.66
N LEU A 78 -4.99 5.58 58.57
CA LEU A 78 -4.50 4.54 57.64
C LEU A 78 -3.71 3.43 58.35
N GLY A 79 -3.99 3.21 59.64
CA GLY A 79 -3.37 2.17 60.47
C GLY A 79 -4.23 0.93 60.74
N HIS A 80 -5.45 0.88 60.23
CA HIS A 80 -6.39 -0.22 60.49
C HIS A 80 -7.02 -0.73 59.19
N LEU A 81 -6.27 -1.48 58.40
CA LEU A 81 -6.81 -2.41 57.39
C LEU A 81 -5.78 -3.48 56.97
N CYS A 82 -4.86 -3.83 57.88
CA CYS A 82 -3.92 -4.95 57.74
C CYS A 82 -3.93 -5.80 59.02
N ALA A 83 -5.01 -6.55 59.24
CA ALA A 83 -5.00 -7.68 60.16
C ALA A 83 -6.11 -8.66 59.77
N GLY A 84 -5.71 -9.80 59.20
CA GLY A 84 -6.60 -10.93 59.00
C GLY A 84 -6.58 -11.46 57.58
N LEU A 85 -5.65 -12.38 57.30
CA LEU A 85 -5.84 -13.59 56.47
C LEU A 85 -4.48 -14.33 56.44
N ARG A 86 -4.34 -15.35 57.29
CA ARG A 86 -3.26 -16.34 57.19
C ARG A 86 -3.59 -17.26 56.00
N PHE A 87 -2.69 -17.35 55.04
CA PHE A 87 -2.66 -18.44 54.05
C PHE A 87 -1.26 -19.08 54.02
N ARG A 88 -1.22 -20.40 54.18
CA ARG A 88 0.00 -21.23 53.99
C ARG A 88 0.49 -21.14 52.54
N PRO A 89 1.80 -21.04 52.27
CA PRO A 89 2.30 -21.08 50.90
C PRO A 89 2.52 -22.52 50.42
N ARG A 90 2.06 -22.81 49.19
CA ARG A 90 2.60 -23.87 48.33
C ARG A 90 2.95 -23.23 46.98
N SER A 91 4.21 -23.41 46.58
CA SER A 91 4.86 -23.01 45.31
C SER A 91 4.88 -21.51 44.94
N ASN A 92 6.02 -20.86 45.19
CA ASN A 92 6.37 -19.51 44.74
C ASN A 92 6.92 -19.51 43.30
N TRP A 93 6.25 -18.84 42.37
CA TRP A 93 6.85 -18.40 41.09
C TRP A 93 6.46 -16.99 40.62
N ASP A 94 5.69 -16.19 41.38
CA ASP A 94 5.08 -14.95 40.84
C ASP A 94 5.25 -13.67 41.69
N SER A 95 6.28 -13.53 42.52
CA SER A 95 6.44 -12.29 43.31
C SER A 95 7.89 -11.91 43.59
N ALA A 96 8.60 -11.40 42.58
CA ALA A 96 9.80 -10.58 42.75
C ALA A 96 10.25 -9.95 41.41
N VAL A 97 9.39 -9.18 40.73
CA VAL A 97 9.85 -8.28 39.65
C VAL A 97 9.03 -7.00 39.70
N GLY A 98 9.34 -6.16 40.66
CA GLY A 98 8.82 -4.81 40.77
C GLY A 98 9.76 -4.04 41.68
N TRP A 99 10.32 -2.95 41.16
CA TRP A 99 11.19 -1.99 41.85
C TRP A 99 12.67 -2.36 41.97
N GLN A 100 13.42 -2.22 40.86
CA GLN A 100 14.82 -1.74 40.80
C GLN A 100 15.40 -1.95 39.40
N ALA A 101 15.10 -1.04 38.46
CA ALA A 101 15.87 -0.85 37.22
C ALA A 101 15.37 0.41 36.52
N MET A 102 15.54 1.56 37.17
CA MET A 102 15.32 2.87 36.57
C MET A 102 16.55 3.71 36.86
N GLU A 103 17.66 3.36 36.21
CA GLU A 103 18.82 4.21 35.95
C GLU A 103 19.80 3.39 35.11
N LEU A 104 20.45 4.03 34.13
CA LEU A 104 21.37 3.46 33.12
C LEU A 104 20.70 2.93 31.84
N GLY A 105 20.45 3.84 30.90
CA GLY A 105 20.02 3.47 29.55
C GLY A 105 19.90 4.61 28.53
N VAL A 106 20.56 5.75 28.74
CA VAL A 106 20.58 6.86 27.78
C VAL A 106 21.99 6.99 27.21
N SER A 107 22.38 6.08 26.31
CA SER A 107 23.57 6.33 25.46
C SER A 107 23.67 5.45 24.20
N SER A 108 22.77 4.48 23.94
CA SER A 108 22.92 3.57 22.79
C SER A 108 21.96 3.82 21.61
N GLN A 109 21.11 4.86 21.67
CA GLN A 109 20.18 5.17 20.57
C GLN A 109 20.77 6.08 19.48
N LEU A 110 21.90 6.74 19.73
CA LEU A 110 22.54 7.66 18.77
C LEU A 110 23.42 6.95 17.72
N TRP A 111 23.94 5.76 18.02
CA TRP A 111 24.85 5.04 17.11
C TRP A 111 24.14 4.30 15.97
N LEU A 112 22.87 3.92 16.15
CA LEU A 112 22.07 3.24 15.12
C LEU A 112 21.57 4.19 14.01
N TRP A 113 21.49 5.50 14.30
CA TRP A 113 21.14 6.52 13.29
C TRP A 113 22.34 6.96 12.45
N LEU A 114 23.56 6.89 12.99
CA LEU A 114 24.79 7.25 12.28
C LEU A 114 25.26 6.18 11.27
N LEU A 115 24.90 4.91 11.47
CA LEU A 115 25.26 3.82 10.56
C LEU A 115 24.38 3.73 9.30
N LEU A 116 23.24 4.43 9.27
CA LEU A 116 22.36 4.56 8.09
C LEU A 116 22.78 5.69 7.14
N LEU A 117 23.78 6.51 7.52
CA LEU A 117 24.30 7.64 6.73
C LEU A 117 25.61 7.33 5.99
N LEU A 118 26.11 6.10 6.06
CA LEU A 118 27.41 5.69 5.49
C LEU A 118 27.32 4.61 4.39
N LEU A 119 26.16 4.47 3.73
CA LEU A 119 26.10 3.71 2.48
C LEU A 119 26.55 4.62 1.33
N PRO A 120 27.57 4.24 0.53
CA PRO A 120 27.95 5.01 -0.63
C PRO A 120 26.79 5.01 -1.64
N PRO A 121 26.55 6.12 -2.36
CA PRO A 121 25.57 6.15 -3.42
C PRO A 121 25.97 5.12 -4.48
N VAL A 122 25.05 4.21 -4.79
CA VAL A 122 25.16 3.33 -5.95
C VAL A 122 25.28 4.22 -7.20
N PRO A 123 26.22 3.98 -8.12
CA PRO A 123 26.33 4.77 -9.34
C PRO A 123 25.02 4.65 -10.11
N GLY A 124 24.28 5.75 -10.19
CA GLY A 124 23.13 5.87 -11.07
C GLY A 124 23.63 5.68 -12.50
N ARG A 125 23.11 4.65 -13.18
CA ARG A 125 23.21 4.56 -14.64
C ARG A 125 22.43 5.74 -15.21
N GLU A 126 23.14 6.73 -15.74
CA GLU A 126 22.55 7.79 -16.55
C GLU A 126 21.80 7.15 -17.74
N LYS A 127 20.56 7.57 -17.92
CA LYS A 127 19.68 7.12 -19.01
C LYS A 127 19.33 8.36 -19.83
N GLU A 128 19.90 8.45 -21.03
CA GLU A 128 19.47 9.36 -22.09
C GLU A 128 17.96 9.19 -22.34
N SER A 129 17.10 10.03 -21.75
CA SER A 129 15.65 9.89 -21.93
C SER A 129 14.84 11.18 -21.77
N GLY A 130 15.49 12.35 -21.64
CA GLY A 130 14.80 13.61 -21.34
C GLY A 130 13.82 14.09 -22.42
N SER A 131 14.12 13.95 -23.72
CA SER A 131 13.26 14.55 -24.76
C SER A 131 12.22 13.59 -25.35
N LYS A 132 12.52 12.29 -25.51
CA LYS A 132 11.69 11.37 -26.32
C LYS A 132 10.27 11.15 -25.76
N TRP A 133 10.10 11.11 -24.44
CA TRP A 133 8.84 10.75 -23.81
C TRP A 133 8.11 11.93 -23.15
N LYS A 134 8.63 13.15 -23.30
CA LYS A 134 8.12 14.36 -22.63
C LYS A 134 6.62 14.56 -22.86
N VAL A 135 6.13 14.33 -24.08
CA VAL A 135 4.70 14.47 -24.42
C VAL A 135 3.80 13.61 -23.54
N PHE A 136 4.13 12.33 -23.35
CA PHE A 136 3.33 11.42 -22.52
C PHE A 136 3.46 11.73 -21.03
N ILE A 137 4.68 12.07 -20.57
CA ILE A 137 4.90 12.44 -19.17
C ILE A 137 4.12 13.71 -18.81
N ASP A 138 4.16 14.73 -19.66
CA ASP A 138 3.39 15.97 -19.47
C ASP A 138 1.88 15.69 -19.51
N GLN A 139 1.43 14.77 -20.36
CA GLN A 139 0.02 14.38 -20.42
C GLN A 139 -0.43 13.66 -19.15
N ILE A 140 0.41 12.79 -18.57
CA ILE A 140 0.16 12.14 -17.29
C ILE A 140 0.11 13.17 -16.16
N ASN A 141 1.06 14.10 -16.13
CA ASN A 141 1.07 15.17 -15.11
C ASN A 141 -0.19 16.03 -15.18
N ARG A 142 -0.57 16.50 -16.38
CA ARG A 142 -1.83 17.24 -16.58
C ARG A 142 -3.06 16.44 -16.16
N ALA A 143 -3.09 15.14 -16.45
CA ALA A 143 -4.21 14.28 -16.06
C ALA A 143 -4.30 14.11 -14.54
N LEU A 144 -3.17 13.99 -13.85
CA LEU A 144 -3.10 13.90 -12.40
C LEU A 144 -3.44 15.22 -11.71
N GLU A 145 -3.02 16.36 -12.26
CA GLU A 145 -3.35 17.70 -11.75
C GLU A 145 -4.86 17.99 -11.83
N ASN A 146 -5.50 17.57 -12.93
CA ASN A 146 -6.93 17.72 -13.14
C ASN A 146 -7.78 16.63 -12.44
N TYR A 147 -7.14 15.64 -11.81
CA TYR A 147 -7.86 14.51 -11.24
C TYR A 147 -8.37 14.81 -9.84
N GLU A 148 -9.69 14.79 -9.69
CA GLU A 148 -10.36 14.85 -8.40
C GLU A 148 -10.69 13.43 -7.90
N PRO A 149 -10.02 12.94 -6.85
CA PRO A 149 -10.26 11.59 -6.35
C PRO A 149 -11.61 11.50 -5.64
N CYS A 150 -12.43 10.50 -5.99
CA CYS A 150 -13.64 10.21 -5.23
C CYS A 150 -13.30 9.49 -3.91
N SER A 151 -13.53 10.17 -2.79
CA SER A 151 -13.29 9.63 -1.43
C SER A 151 -14.55 9.06 -0.75
N SER A 152 -15.67 9.03 -1.46
CA SER A 152 -16.95 8.61 -0.88
C SER A 152 -16.98 7.12 -0.55
N PRO A 153 -17.50 6.73 0.63
CA PRO A 153 -17.68 5.32 1.00
C PRO A 153 -18.89 4.67 0.28
N ASN A 154 -19.73 5.46 -0.41
CA ASN A 154 -20.92 4.97 -1.13
C ASN A 154 -20.78 5.16 -2.65
N CYS A 155 -21.88 5.01 -3.40
CA CYS A 155 -21.91 5.12 -4.86
C CYS A 155 -21.97 6.57 -5.39
N SER A 156 -21.86 7.60 -4.55
CA SER A 156 -21.97 9.01 -4.98
C SER A 156 -20.91 9.43 -6.01
N CYS A 157 -19.81 8.69 -6.12
CA CYS A 157 -18.82 8.85 -7.19
C CYS A 157 -19.47 8.80 -8.59
N TYR A 158 -20.58 8.07 -8.73
CA TYR A 158 -21.25 7.85 -10.02
C TYR A 158 -22.50 8.72 -10.19
N HIS A 159 -22.79 9.65 -9.25
CA HIS A 159 -24.00 10.46 -9.29
C HIS A 159 -24.09 11.33 -10.55
N GLY A 160 -22.96 11.90 -11.01
CA GLY A 160 -22.94 12.69 -12.25
C GLY A 160 -23.39 11.91 -13.49
N VAL A 161 -23.22 10.57 -13.50
CA VAL A 161 -23.71 9.72 -14.59
C VAL A 161 -25.23 9.59 -14.55
N ILE A 162 -25.80 9.43 -13.35
CA ILE A 162 -27.26 9.41 -13.16
C ILE A 162 -27.88 10.75 -13.57
N GLU A 163 -27.25 11.85 -13.18
CA GLU A 163 -27.73 13.19 -13.53
C GLU A 163 -27.72 13.44 -15.04
N GLU A 164 -26.62 13.11 -15.72
CA GLU A 164 -26.50 13.24 -17.18
C GLU A 164 -27.55 12.38 -17.89
N ASP A 165 -27.68 11.11 -17.51
CA ASP A 165 -28.57 10.16 -18.17
C ASP A 165 -30.06 10.49 -17.97
N LEU A 166 -30.42 11.13 -16.85
CA LEU A 166 -31.80 11.55 -16.57
C LEU A 166 -32.13 12.95 -17.08
N THR A 167 -31.15 13.71 -17.57
CA THR A 167 -31.34 15.09 -18.06
C THR A 167 -32.39 15.21 -19.17
N PRO A 168 -32.43 14.32 -20.19
CA PRO A 168 -33.48 14.36 -21.23
C PRO A 168 -34.91 14.20 -20.71
N PHE A 169 -35.09 13.66 -19.50
CA PHE A 169 -36.39 13.32 -18.92
C PHE A 169 -36.83 14.28 -17.80
N ARG A 170 -36.10 15.38 -17.55
CA ARG A 170 -36.44 16.39 -16.52
C ARG A 170 -37.81 17.04 -16.76
N GLY A 171 -38.30 17.06 -18.00
CA GLY A 171 -39.65 17.53 -18.36
C GLY A 171 -40.79 16.58 -17.93
N GLY A 172 -40.45 15.40 -17.40
CA GLY A 172 -41.40 14.41 -16.92
C GLY A 172 -41.68 13.28 -17.93
N ILE A 173 -41.91 12.08 -17.41
CA ILE A 173 -42.25 10.89 -18.20
C ILE A 173 -43.76 10.65 -18.07
N SER A 174 -44.50 10.83 -19.17
CA SER A 174 -45.96 10.67 -19.16
C SER A 174 -46.40 9.21 -19.30
N ARG A 175 -47.62 8.88 -18.86
CA ARG A 175 -48.24 7.57 -19.07
C ARG A 175 -48.26 7.15 -20.55
N LYS A 176 -48.56 8.10 -21.46
CA LYS A 176 -48.59 7.84 -22.91
C LYS A 176 -47.21 7.49 -23.44
N MET A 177 -46.17 8.19 -22.97
CA MET A 177 -44.78 7.90 -23.31
C MET A 177 -44.42 6.47 -22.88
N MET A 178 -44.66 6.10 -21.62
CA MET A 178 -44.34 4.75 -21.13
C MET A 178 -45.09 3.66 -21.90
N ALA A 179 -46.38 3.85 -22.18
CA ALA A 179 -47.16 2.90 -22.98
C ALA A 179 -46.58 2.71 -24.39
N GLU A 180 -46.08 3.78 -25.03
CA GLU A 180 -45.42 3.70 -26.33
C GLU A 180 -44.08 2.95 -26.25
N VAL A 181 -43.29 3.17 -25.20
CA VAL A 181 -42.03 2.45 -24.97
C VAL A 181 -42.27 0.94 -24.87
N VAL A 182 -43.26 0.53 -24.07
CA VAL A 182 -43.65 -0.87 -23.88
C VAL A 182 -44.16 -1.47 -25.20
N ARG A 183 -45.03 -0.75 -25.93
CA ARG A 183 -45.58 -1.19 -27.22
C ARG A 183 -44.49 -1.49 -28.26
N ARG A 184 -43.40 -0.71 -28.25
CA ARG A 184 -42.27 -0.88 -29.18
C ARG A 184 -41.34 -2.05 -28.83
N LYS A 185 -41.50 -2.69 -27.66
CA LYS A 185 -40.71 -3.85 -27.21
C LYS A 185 -39.19 -3.62 -27.26
N LEU A 186 -38.76 -2.41 -26.87
CA LEU A 186 -37.35 -2.00 -26.87
C LEU A 186 -36.57 -2.60 -25.68
N GLY A 187 -37.25 -3.16 -24.69
CA GLY A 187 -36.67 -3.85 -23.55
C GLY A 187 -37.74 -4.64 -22.81
N THR A 188 -37.41 -5.10 -21.61
CA THR A 188 -38.32 -5.84 -20.74
C THR A 188 -39.04 -4.88 -19.79
N HIS A 189 -40.37 -4.90 -19.75
CA HIS A 189 -41.18 -4.03 -18.89
C HIS A 189 -41.25 -4.55 -17.45
N TYR A 190 -40.94 -3.66 -16.50
CA TYR A 190 -41.02 -3.89 -15.06
C TYR A 190 -41.88 -2.84 -14.38
N GLN A 191 -42.52 -3.23 -13.29
CA GLN A 191 -43.28 -2.35 -12.41
C GLN A 191 -42.95 -2.63 -10.95
N ILE A 192 -42.81 -1.59 -10.14
CA ILE A 192 -42.68 -1.66 -8.70
C ILE A 192 -43.93 -1.02 -8.11
N ILE A 193 -44.70 -1.81 -7.37
CA ILE A 193 -45.95 -1.35 -6.73
C ILE A 193 -45.96 -1.89 -5.30
N LYS A 194 -46.03 -1.00 -4.31
CA LYS A 194 -46.00 -1.34 -2.89
C LYS A 194 -44.82 -2.27 -2.54
N ASN A 195 -43.63 -1.89 -3.00
CA ASN A 195 -42.37 -2.61 -2.79
C ASN A 195 -42.36 -4.06 -3.34
N ARG A 196 -43.21 -4.37 -4.32
CA ARG A 196 -43.23 -5.67 -5.03
C ARG A 196 -42.85 -5.46 -6.49
N LEU A 197 -41.98 -6.33 -7.00
CA LEU A 197 -41.55 -6.31 -8.39
C LEU A 197 -42.49 -7.15 -9.24
N TYR A 198 -42.96 -6.57 -10.33
CA TYR A 198 -43.72 -7.21 -11.38
C TYR A 198 -42.95 -7.05 -12.69
N ARG A 199 -43.08 -8.03 -13.58
CA ARG A 199 -42.44 -8.03 -14.90
C ARG A 199 -43.39 -8.66 -15.90
N GLU A 200 -43.30 -8.26 -17.16
CA GLU A 200 -43.90 -9.03 -18.23
C GLU A 200 -43.35 -10.46 -18.30
N SER A 201 -44.11 -11.38 -18.92
CA SER A 201 -43.72 -12.79 -19.05
C SER A 201 -42.40 -12.94 -19.82
N ASP A 202 -42.27 -12.19 -20.91
CA ASP A 202 -41.25 -12.40 -21.90
C ASP A 202 -39.91 -11.78 -21.45
N CYS A 203 -38.88 -12.61 -21.37
CA CYS A 203 -37.50 -12.15 -21.27
C CYS A 203 -36.62 -12.99 -22.21
N MET A 204 -36.10 -12.36 -23.26
CA MET A 204 -35.27 -13.04 -24.27
C MET A 204 -33.98 -13.64 -23.69
N PHE A 205 -33.45 -13.05 -22.61
CA PHE A 205 -32.26 -13.51 -21.92
C PHE A 205 -32.55 -13.73 -20.43
N PRO A 206 -33.15 -14.88 -20.04
CA PRO A 206 -33.65 -15.09 -18.68
C PRO A 206 -32.62 -14.82 -17.58
N SER A 207 -31.39 -15.34 -17.71
CA SER A 207 -30.33 -15.10 -16.71
C SER A 207 -29.92 -13.64 -16.61
N ARG A 208 -30.07 -12.84 -17.68
CA ARG A 208 -29.81 -11.39 -17.61
C ARG A 208 -30.91 -10.68 -16.83
N CYS A 209 -32.17 -11.04 -17.04
CA CYS A 209 -33.28 -10.55 -16.23
C CYS A 209 -33.09 -10.94 -14.76
N SER A 210 -32.75 -12.20 -14.45
CA SER A 210 -32.44 -12.65 -13.08
C SER A 210 -31.33 -11.82 -12.42
N GLY A 211 -30.25 -11.53 -13.15
CA GLY A 211 -29.16 -10.69 -12.65
C GLY A 211 -29.58 -9.24 -12.36
N VAL A 212 -30.50 -8.67 -13.15
CA VAL A 212 -31.09 -7.35 -12.88
C VAL A 212 -32.02 -7.40 -11.67
N GLU A 213 -32.93 -8.39 -11.64
CA GLU A 213 -33.92 -8.61 -10.60
C GLU A 213 -33.27 -8.79 -9.23
N HIS A 214 -32.12 -9.49 -9.16
CA HIS A 214 -31.32 -9.66 -7.95
C HIS A 214 -31.07 -8.32 -7.24
N PHE A 215 -30.54 -7.33 -7.96
CA PHE A 215 -30.20 -6.02 -7.40
C PHE A 215 -31.45 -5.19 -7.08
N ILE A 216 -32.48 -5.24 -7.93
CA ILE A 216 -33.74 -4.52 -7.66
C ILE A 216 -34.38 -5.03 -6.38
N LEU A 217 -34.52 -6.35 -6.23
CA LEU A 217 -35.13 -7.00 -5.07
C LEU A 217 -34.35 -6.73 -3.78
N GLU A 218 -33.02 -6.58 -3.84
CA GLU A 218 -32.19 -6.21 -2.68
C GLU A 218 -32.53 -4.81 -2.13
N VAL A 219 -32.90 -3.87 -2.99
CA VAL A 219 -33.18 -2.48 -2.59
C VAL A 219 -34.66 -2.13 -2.58
N ILE A 220 -35.55 -3.01 -3.05
CA ILE A 220 -36.95 -2.73 -3.35
C ILE A 220 -37.76 -2.19 -2.16
N GLY A 221 -37.41 -2.58 -0.93
CA GLY A 221 -38.05 -2.07 0.29
C GLY A 221 -37.86 -0.58 0.55
N ARG A 222 -36.96 0.08 -0.20
CA ARG A 222 -36.68 1.52 -0.13
C ARG A 222 -37.07 2.27 -1.40
N LEU A 223 -37.56 1.57 -2.43
CA LEU A 223 -37.94 2.18 -3.69
C LEU A 223 -39.41 2.61 -3.67
N PRO A 224 -39.76 3.79 -4.22
CA PRO A 224 -41.14 4.19 -4.43
C PRO A 224 -41.77 3.40 -5.59
N ASP A 225 -43.08 3.55 -5.76
CA ASP A 225 -43.80 2.98 -6.90
C ASP A 225 -43.30 3.63 -8.20
N MET A 226 -42.99 2.80 -9.20
CA MET A 226 -42.49 3.22 -10.51
C MET A 226 -42.66 2.12 -11.55
N GLU A 227 -42.51 2.46 -12.83
CA GLU A 227 -42.37 1.48 -13.90
C GLU A 227 -41.27 1.91 -14.88
N MET A 228 -40.64 0.93 -15.50
CA MET A 228 -39.50 1.13 -16.38
C MET A 228 -39.38 0.02 -17.42
N VAL A 229 -38.69 0.32 -18.52
CA VAL A 229 -38.33 -0.67 -19.54
C VAL A 229 -36.81 -0.87 -19.51
N ILE A 230 -36.39 -2.08 -19.17
CA ILE A 230 -34.97 -2.45 -19.04
C ILE A 230 -34.58 -3.32 -20.22
N ASN A 231 -33.77 -2.76 -21.12
CA ASN A 231 -33.15 -3.50 -22.21
C ASN A 231 -32.01 -4.39 -21.67
N VAL A 232 -32.19 -5.70 -21.84
CA VAL A 232 -31.18 -6.73 -21.51
C VAL A 232 -30.40 -7.24 -22.73
N ARG A 233 -30.55 -6.60 -23.90
CA ARG A 233 -29.73 -6.86 -25.09
C ARG A 233 -28.38 -6.15 -24.98
N ASP A 234 -27.48 -6.48 -25.89
CA ASP A 234 -26.13 -5.90 -25.89
C ASP A 234 -26.09 -4.44 -26.35
N TYR A 235 -26.98 -4.00 -27.24
CA TYR A 235 -26.91 -2.70 -27.91
C TYR A 235 -27.98 -1.73 -27.38
N PRO A 236 -27.67 -0.41 -27.24
CA PRO A 236 -28.64 0.61 -26.83
C PRO A 236 -29.76 0.81 -27.86
N GLN A 237 -30.86 1.45 -27.47
CA GLN A 237 -32.11 1.46 -28.24
C GLN A 237 -32.60 2.87 -28.64
N VAL A 238 -32.14 3.91 -27.94
CA VAL A 238 -32.67 5.28 -28.07
C VAL A 238 -31.58 6.19 -28.60
N PRO A 239 -31.35 6.24 -29.92
CA PRO A 239 -30.37 7.15 -30.49
C PRO A 239 -30.80 8.61 -30.30
N LYS A 240 -29.84 9.53 -30.21
CA LYS A 240 -30.08 10.95 -29.92
C LYS A 240 -30.97 11.68 -30.92
N TRP A 241 -31.03 11.21 -32.17
CA TRP A 241 -31.90 11.81 -33.20
C TRP A 241 -33.40 11.49 -33.00
N MET A 242 -33.76 10.58 -32.08
CA MET A 242 -35.14 10.23 -31.79
C MET A 242 -35.79 11.27 -30.88
N GLU A 243 -36.80 11.97 -31.42
CA GLU A 243 -37.57 13.01 -30.72
C GLU A 243 -39.06 12.65 -30.62
N PRO A 244 -39.69 12.74 -29.43
CA PRO A 244 -39.07 13.03 -28.14
C PRO A 244 -38.23 11.86 -27.64
N ALA A 245 -37.24 12.15 -26.78
CA ALA A 245 -36.50 11.11 -26.06
C ALA A 245 -37.46 10.22 -25.24
N ILE A 246 -37.19 8.91 -25.23
CA ILE A 246 -37.97 7.92 -24.46
C ILE A 246 -37.08 7.15 -23.47
N PRO A 247 -37.55 6.83 -22.25
CA PRO A 247 -36.71 6.27 -21.20
C PRO A 247 -36.53 4.76 -21.36
N ILE A 248 -35.37 4.33 -21.85
CA ILE A 248 -34.93 2.93 -21.87
C ILE A 248 -33.68 2.79 -21.02
N PHE A 249 -33.63 1.79 -20.16
CA PHE A 249 -32.42 1.43 -19.43
C PHE A 249 -31.60 0.42 -20.22
N SER A 250 -30.34 0.72 -20.55
CA SER A 250 -29.40 -0.17 -21.24
C SER A 250 -28.07 -0.21 -20.51
N PHE A 251 -27.39 -1.36 -20.42
CA PHE A 251 -26.17 -1.45 -19.61
C PHE A 251 -25.00 -0.62 -20.18
N SER A 252 -25.01 -0.39 -21.49
CA SER A 252 -23.95 0.30 -22.21
C SER A 252 -24.51 1.18 -23.33
N LYS A 253 -23.83 2.31 -23.54
CA LYS A 253 -24.13 3.27 -24.61
C LYS A 253 -22.90 4.08 -25.03
N THR A 254 -23.07 4.92 -26.04
CA THR A 254 -22.16 6.02 -26.38
C THR A 254 -22.84 7.36 -26.11
N LEU A 255 -22.13 8.47 -26.35
CA LEU A 255 -22.71 9.81 -26.30
C LEU A 255 -23.80 10.04 -27.36
N GLU A 256 -23.99 9.15 -28.32
CA GLU A 256 -25.01 9.24 -29.38
C GLU A 256 -26.35 8.60 -28.99
N TYR A 257 -26.54 8.20 -27.73
CA TYR A 257 -27.76 7.58 -27.23
C TYR A 257 -28.28 8.23 -25.94
N HIS A 258 -29.60 8.26 -25.80
CA HIS A 258 -30.33 8.73 -24.62
C HIS A 258 -30.69 7.61 -23.64
N ASP A 259 -30.28 6.35 -23.88
CA ASP A 259 -30.48 5.26 -22.93
C ASP A 259 -29.91 5.62 -21.54
N ILE A 260 -30.55 5.14 -20.47
CA ILE A 260 -30.10 5.34 -19.08
C ILE A 260 -29.24 4.14 -18.69
N MET A 261 -27.99 4.38 -18.29
CA MET A 261 -27.09 3.31 -17.90
C MET A 261 -27.48 2.69 -16.56
N TYR A 262 -27.35 1.36 -16.47
CA TYR A 262 -27.51 0.63 -15.22
C TYR A 262 -26.36 -0.38 -15.02
N PRO A 263 -26.07 -0.80 -13.78
CA PRO A 263 -25.09 -1.85 -13.52
C PRO A 263 -25.50 -3.16 -14.20
N ALA A 264 -24.69 -3.63 -15.14
CA ALA A 264 -25.01 -4.81 -15.94
C ALA A 264 -25.33 -6.05 -15.07
N TRP A 265 -26.25 -6.89 -15.56
CA TRP A 265 -26.62 -8.17 -14.95
C TRP A 265 -25.42 -9.02 -14.50
N THR A 266 -24.32 -9.00 -15.26
CA THR A 266 -23.10 -9.80 -15.03
C THR A 266 -22.36 -9.48 -13.73
N PHE A 267 -22.71 -8.41 -13.02
CA PHE A 267 -22.24 -8.24 -11.65
C PHE A 267 -22.71 -9.40 -10.75
N TRP A 268 -23.87 -10.00 -11.05
CA TRP A 268 -24.40 -11.18 -10.38
C TRP A 268 -24.38 -12.43 -11.27
N GLU A 269 -25.02 -12.40 -12.45
CA GLU A 269 -25.11 -13.56 -13.36
C GLU A 269 -25.48 -13.17 -14.81
N GLY A 270 -25.58 -14.14 -15.72
CA GLY A 270 -26.07 -13.91 -17.09
C GLY A 270 -25.08 -13.26 -18.06
N GLY A 271 -23.80 -13.13 -17.68
CA GLY A 271 -22.73 -12.77 -18.60
C GLY A 271 -22.40 -13.90 -19.61
N PRO A 272 -21.41 -13.69 -20.50
CA PRO A 272 -21.06 -14.67 -21.52
C PRO A 272 -20.68 -16.04 -20.94
N ALA A 273 -21.36 -17.09 -21.41
CA ALA A 273 -21.06 -18.48 -21.05
C ALA A 273 -19.95 -19.04 -21.96
N VAL A 274 -18.71 -18.68 -21.62
CA VAL A 274 -17.50 -19.08 -22.36
C VAL A 274 -17.07 -20.47 -21.89
N TRP A 275 -17.28 -21.49 -22.71
CA TRP A 275 -16.88 -22.85 -22.38
C TRP A 275 -15.37 -23.08 -22.57
N PRO A 276 -14.66 -23.77 -21.65
CA PRO A 276 -15.15 -24.39 -20.41
C PRO A 276 -15.02 -23.48 -19.18
N ILE A 277 -14.52 -22.26 -19.31
CA ILE A 277 -14.09 -21.44 -18.17
C ILE A 277 -15.24 -20.81 -17.36
N TYR A 278 -16.37 -20.49 -17.98
CA TYR A 278 -17.57 -19.94 -17.34
C TYR A 278 -18.82 -20.68 -17.83
N PRO A 279 -19.02 -21.96 -17.43
CA PRO A 279 -20.09 -22.80 -17.98
C PRO A 279 -21.50 -22.24 -17.69
N MET A 280 -21.68 -21.55 -16.57
CA MET A 280 -22.94 -20.94 -16.16
C MET A 280 -23.03 -19.43 -16.50
N GLY A 281 -22.13 -18.92 -17.35
CA GLY A 281 -22.02 -17.49 -17.64
C GLY A 281 -21.10 -16.75 -16.67
N LEU A 282 -20.42 -15.73 -17.17
CA LEU A 282 -19.64 -14.81 -16.34
C LEU A 282 -20.58 -14.07 -15.36
N GLY A 283 -20.25 -14.11 -14.07
CA GLY A 283 -21.06 -13.55 -13.00
C GLY A 283 -20.27 -13.41 -11.70
N ARG A 284 -21.00 -13.22 -10.60
CA ARG A 284 -20.50 -13.22 -9.22
C ARG A 284 -19.25 -12.38 -9.06
N TRP A 285 -19.39 -11.10 -9.39
CA TRP A 285 -18.29 -10.13 -9.31
C TRP A 285 -17.68 -10.07 -7.91
N ASP A 286 -18.49 -10.27 -6.87
CA ASP A 286 -18.06 -10.42 -5.48
C ASP A 286 -16.97 -11.49 -5.33
N LEU A 287 -17.21 -12.71 -5.84
CA LEU A 287 -16.24 -13.81 -5.77
C LEU A 287 -15.07 -13.59 -6.73
N PHE A 288 -15.35 -13.11 -7.95
CA PHE A 288 -14.33 -12.90 -8.96
C PHE A 288 -13.26 -11.88 -8.51
N ARG A 289 -13.67 -10.88 -7.74
CA ARG A 289 -12.74 -9.91 -7.13
C ARG A 289 -11.73 -10.59 -6.23
N GLU A 290 -12.15 -11.51 -5.37
CA GLU A 290 -11.27 -12.21 -4.45
C GLU A 290 -10.23 -13.05 -5.19
N ASP A 291 -10.67 -13.79 -6.21
CA ASP A 291 -9.79 -14.62 -7.02
C ASP A 291 -8.78 -13.80 -7.82
N LEU A 292 -9.19 -12.66 -8.39
CA LEU A 292 -8.28 -11.76 -9.09
C LEU A 292 -7.27 -11.11 -8.15
N VAL A 293 -7.70 -10.66 -6.96
CA VAL A 293 -6.79 -10.10 -5.95
C VAL A 293 -5.79 -11.14 -5.47
N ARG A 294 -6.22 -12.39 -5.28
CA ARG A 294 -5.33 -13.52 -4.94
C ARG A 294 -4.33 -13.78 -6.05
N SER A 295 -4.76 -13.82 -7.31
CA SER A 295 -3.87 -13.98 -8.47
C SER A 295 -2.88 -12.82 -8.61
N ALA A 296 -3.33 -11.58 -8.42
CA ALA A 296 -2.48 -10.39 -8.44
C ALA A 296 -1.39 -10.43 -7.36
N ALA A 297 -1.66 -11.03 -6.20
CA ALA A 297 -0.66 -11.23 -5.14
C ALA A 297 0.40 -12.28 -5.53
N GLN A 298 0.03 -13.29 -6.33
CA GLN A 298 0.98 -14.26 -6.88
C GLN A 298 1.90 -13.65 -7.94
N TRP A 299 1.41 -12.63 -8.66
CA TRP A 299 2.10 -11.96 -9.76
C TRP A 299 2.42 -10.50 -9.45
N PRO A 300 3.37 -10.19 -8.54
CA PRO A 300 3.81 -8.82 -8.27
C PRO A 300 4.44 -8.20 -9.53
N TRP A 301 4.36 -6.86 -9.66
CA TRP A 301 4.72 -6.11 -10.87
C TRP A 301 6.03 -6.57 -11.53
N LYS A 302 7.12 -6.66 -10.75
CA LYS A 302 8.46 -7.06 -11.24
C LYS A 302 8.53 -8.49 -11.80
N LYS A 303 7.60 -9.38 -11.43
CA LYS A 303 7.51 -10.77 -11.91
C LYS A 303 6.60 -10.93 -13.14
N LYS A 304 5.79 -9.92 -13.47
CA LYS A 304 4.87 -9.99 -14.60
C LYS A 304 5.62 -9.94 -15.93
N ASN A 305 5.13 -10.67 -16.92
CA ASN A 305 5.66 -10.69 -18.28
C ASN A 305 5.40 -9.36 -19.01
N SER A 306 6.44 -8.81 -19.66
CA SER A 306 6.41 -7.55 -20.41
C SER A 306 5.87 -7.67 -21.85
N THR A 307 5.40 -8.85 -22.26
CA THR A 307 4.60 -9.01 -23.49
C THR A 307 3.16 -8.58 -23.21
N ALA A 308 2.61 -7.72 -24.06
CA ALA A 308 1.21 -7.31 -23.94
C ALA A 308 0.26 -8.48 -24.23
N TYR A 309 -0.90 -8.54 -23.59
CA TYR A 309 -1.76 -9.72 -23.65
C TYR A 309 -3.23 -9.42 -23.94
N PHE A 310 -3.83 -10.27 -24.78
CA PHE A 310 -5.27 -10.31 -25.03
C PHE A 310 -5.73 -11.73 -25.43
N ARG A 311 -6.84 -12.18 -24.84
CA ARG A 311 -7.63 -13.31 -25.33
C ARG A 311 -9.10 -12.92 -25.36
N GLY A 312 -9.76 -13.15 -26.48
CA GLY A 312 -11.19 -12.89 -26.65
C GLY A 312 -11.62 -13.13 -28.08
N SER A 313 -12.92 -13.19 -28.33
CA SER A 313 -13.46 -13.41 -29.68
C SER A 313 -13.53 -12.12 -30.52
N ARG A 314 -13.78 -12.27 -31.83
CA ARG A 314 -13.89 -11.15 -32.79
C ARG A 314 -15.30 -10.53 -32.78
N THR A 315 -15.68 -9.90 -31.66
CA THR A 315 -16.98 -9.20 -31.51
C THR A 315 -16.98 -7.77 -32.05
N SER A 316 -15.81 -7.23 -32.41
CA SER A 316 -15.65 -5.97 -33.16
C SER A 316 -14.39 -6.08 -34.02
N PRO A 317 -14.40 -5.59 -35.28
CA PRO A 317 -13.21 -5.50 -36.13
C PRO A 317 -12.11 -4.59 -35.58
N GLU A 318 -12.42 -3.65 -34.66
CA GLU A 318 -11.42 -2.78 -34.02
C GLU A 318 -10.34 -3.56 -33.23
N ARG A 319 -10.59 -4.84 -32.94
CA ARG A 319 -9.61 -5.74 -32.32
C ARG A 319 -8.56 -6.27 -33.32
N ASP A 320 -8.86 -6.25 -34.62
CA ASP A 320 -8.04 -6.87 -35.66
C ASP A 320 -6.60 -6.35 -35.70
N PRO A 321 -6.33 -5.03 -35.60
CA PRO A 321 -4.97 -4.52 -35.70
C PRO A 321 -4.05 -5.07 -34.60
N LEU A 322 -4.56 -5.33 -33.39
CA LEU A 322 -3.76 -5.93 -32.30
C LEU A 322 -3.42 -7.39 -32.59
N ILE A 323 -4.38 -8.16 -33.12
CA ILE A 323 -4.17 -9.56 -33.50
C ILE A 323 -3.15 -9.65 -34.64
N LEU A 324 -3.26 -8.78 -35.64
CA LEU A 324 -2.30 -8.70 -36.73
C LEU A 324 -0.91 -8.28 -36.23
N LEU A 325 -0.84 -7.32 -35.30
CA LEU A 325 0.41 -6.92 -34.65
C LEU A 325 1.04 -8.08 -33.86
N SER A 326 0.25 -8.87 -33.13
CA SER A 326 0.75 -10.05 -32.41
C SER A 326 1.31 -11.11 -33.37
N ARG A 327 0.62 -11.38 -34.49
CA ARG A 327 1.12 -12.29 -35.53
C ARG A 327 2.42 -11.81 -36.16
N LYS A 328 2.58 -10.49 -36.32
CA LYS A 328 3.81 -9.87 -36.86
C LYS A 328 4.94 -9.86 -35.84
N ASN A 329 4.64 -9.58 -34.57
CA ASN A 329 5.64 -9.46 -33.50
C ASN A 329 5.14 -10.08 -32.18
N PRO A 330 5.22 -11.42 -32.06
CA PRO A 330 4.67 -12.15 -30.91
C PRO A 330 5.40 -11.88 -29.59
N LYS A 331 6.65 -11.38 -29.64
CA LYS A 331 7.39 -10.97 -28.44
C LYS A 331 6.85 -9.66 -27.86
N LEU A 332 6.32 -8.77 -28.72
CA LEU A 332 5.73 -7.50 -28.31
C LEU A 332 4.32 -7.68 -27.75
N VAL A 333 3.49 -8.43 -28.49
CA VAL A 333 2.08 -8.67 -28.16
C VAL A 333 1.75 -10.15 -28.36
N ASP A 334 1.09 -10.74 -27.38
CA ASP A 334 0.45 -12.05 -27.40
C ASP A 334 -1.08 -11.84 -27.37
N ALA A 335 -1.66 -11.71 -28.56
CA ALA A 335 -3.08 -11.44 -28.76
C ALA A 335 -3.67 -12.38 -29.80
N GLU A 336 -4.65 -13.19 -29.39
CA GLU A 336 -5.27 -14.19 -30.27
C GLU A 336 -6.79 -14.22 -30.11
N TYR A 337 -7.47 -14.55 -31.22
CA TYR A 337 -8.92 -14.70 -31.23
C TYR A 337 -9.36 -16.07 -30.72
N THR A 338 -10.28 -16.07 -29.74
CA THR A 338 -11.00 -17.27 -29.28
C THR A 338 -12.36 -17.40 -29.97
N LYS A 339 -13.09 -18.50 -29.74
CA LYS A 339 -14.44 -18.68 -30.29
C LYS A 339 -15.49 -18.04 -29.39
N ASN A 340 -16.56 -17.53 -29.99
CA ASN A 340 -17.81 -17.27 -29.31
C ASN A 340 -18.90 -18.21 -29.86
N GLN A 341 -20.09 -18.15 -29.27
CA GLN A 341 -21.22 -18.97 -29.69
C GLN A 341 -21.75 -18.63 -31.10
N ALA A 342 -21.38 -17.47 -31.64
CA ALA A 342 -21.75 -17.03 -32.99
C ALA A 342 -20.69 -17.39 -34.06
N TRP A 343 -19.64 -18.13 -33.69
CA TRP A 343 -18.57 -18.54 -34.62
C TRP A 343 -19.14 -19.44 -35.73
N LYS A 344 -18.86 -19.11 -36.99
CA LYS A 344 -19.31 -19.87 -38.17
C LYS A 344 -18.14 -20.38 -39.01
N SER A 345 -17.03 -19.65 -39.04
CA SER A 345 -15.89 -20.02 -39.90
C SER A 345 -14.57 -19.44 -39.38
N MET A 346 -13.44 -19.84 -39.99
CA MET A 346 -12.14 -19.23 -39.69
C MET A 346 -12.06 -17.73 -40.01
N LYS A 347 -13.00 -17.17 -40.77
CA LYS A 347 -13.11 -15.71 -40.96
C LYS A 347 -13.31 -14.99 -39.62
N ASP A 348 -14.02 -15.61 -38.69
CA ASP A 348 -14.30 -15.06 -37.35
C ASP A 348 -13.08 -15.07 -36.44
N THR A 349 -12.01 -15.77 -36.83
CA THR A 349 -10.69 -15.79 -36.18
C THR A 349 -9.59 -15.27 -37.10
N LEU A 350 -9.98 -14.48 -38.10
CA LEU A 350 -9.10 -13.81 -39.05
C LEU A 350 -8.16 -14.80 -39.76
N GLY A 351 -8.70 -15.93 -40.24
CA GLY A 351 -7.99 -16.92 -41.05
C GLY A 351 -7.03 -17.84 -40.29
N LYS A 352 -7.07 -17.86 -38.95
CA LYS A 352 -6.25 -18.77 -38.11
C LYS A 352 -7.12 -19.67 -37.24
N PRO A 353 -6.61 -20.83 -36.79
CA PRO A 353 -7.29 -21.62 -35.76
C PRO A 353 -7.61 -20.78 -34.54
N ALA A 354 -8.75 -21.06 -33.91
CA ALA A 354 -9.13 -20.35 -32.69
C ALA A 354 -8.18 -20.70 -31.53
N ALA A 355 -7.76 -19.68 -30.80
CA ALA A 355 -7.04 -19.89 -29.55
C ALA A 355 -7.97 -20.49 -28.49
N LYS A 356 -7.37 -21.18 -27.51
CA LYS A 356 -8.08 -21.65 -26.32
C LYS A 356 -8.46 -20.45 -25.46
N ASP A 357 -9.65 -20.51 -24.87
CA ASP A 357 -10.07 -19.55 -23.87
C ASP A 357 -9.18 -19.66 -22.62
N VAL A 358 -8.87 -18.51 -22.03
CA VAL A 358 -7.99 -18.38 -20.86
C VAL A 358 -8.76 -17.66 -19.76
N HIS A 359 -8.72 -18.21 -18.54
CA HIS A 359 -9.42 -17.61 -17.41
C HIS A 359 -8.85 -16.22 -17.08
N LEU A 360 -9.67 -15.30 -16.60
CA LEU A 360 -9.23 -13.91 -16.34
C LEU A 360 -8.15 -13.84 -15.25
N VAL A 361 -8.17 -14.75 -14.27
CA VAL A 361 -7.11 -14.85 -13.25
C VAL A 361 -5.73 -15.15 -13.85
N ASP A 362 -5.66 -15.88 -14.96
CA ASP A 362 -4.41 -16.23 -15.63
C ASP A 362 -3.86 -15.08 -16.48
N HIS A 363 -4.64 -14.01 -16.68
CA HIS A 363 -4.15 -12.79 -17.32
C HIS A 363 -3.22 -12.02 -16.40
N CYS A 364 -3.34 -12.18 -15.08
CA CYS A 364 -2.59 -11.37 -14.11
C CYS A 364 -1.07 -11.57 -14.17
N LYS A 365 -0.58 -12.61 -14.84
CA LYS A 365 0.86 -12.81 -15.09
C LYS A 365 1.47 -11.85 -16.11
N TYR A 366 0.68 -11.09 -16.86
CA TYR A 366 1.15 -10.12 -17.87
C TYR A 366 1.05 -8.68 -17.35
N LYS A 367 2.04 -7.84 -17.68
CA LYS A 367 2.07 -6.42 -17.28
C LYS A 367 1.03 -5.58 -18.00
N TYR A 368 0.84 -5.80 -19.30
CA TYR A 368 0.04 -4.92 -20.16
C TYR A 368 -1.18 -5.68 -20.68
N LEU A 369 -2.37 -5.31 -20.20
CA LEU A 369 -3.62 -6.00 -20.52
C LEU A 369 -4.51 -5.10 -21.37
N PHE A 370 -4.91 -5.58 -22.55
CA PHE A 370 -5.72 -4.79 -23.47
C PHE A 370 -7.21 -4.97 -23.25
N ASN A 371 -7.94 -3.86 -23.30
CA ASN A 371 -9.39 -3.80 -23.32
C ASN A 371 -9.89 -3.14 -24.61
N PHE A 372 -10.98 -3.69 -25.15
CA PHE A 372 -11.65 -3.21 -26.36
C PHE A 372 -13.16 -3.29 -26.17
N ARG A 373 -13.90 -2.48 -26.91
CA ARG A 373 -15.33 -2.73 -27.14
C ARG A 373 -15.57 -4.09 -27.80
N GLY A 374 -16.78 -4.59 -27.69
CA GLY A 374 -17.34 -5.67 -28.49
C GLY A 374 -18.53 -5.14 -29.29
N VAL A 375 -19.68 -5.82 -29.16
CA VAL A 375 -20.97 -5.28 -29.66
C VAL A 375 -21.22 -3.90 -29.04
N ALA A 376 -21.03 -3.78 -27.72
CA ALA A 376 -21.01 -2.53 -26.95
C ALA A 376 -19.76 -2.48 -26.04
N ALA A 377 -19.81 -1.86 -24.86
CA ALA A 377 -18.74 -1.98 -23.88
C ALA A 377 -18.49 -3.46 -23.47
N SER A 378 -17.27 -3.78 -23.04
CA SER A 378 -16.89 -5.15 -22.70
C SER A 378 -16.71 -5.33 -21.21
N PHE A 379 -17.39 -6.34 -20.66
CA PHE A 379 -17.27 -6.74 -19.26
C PHE A 379 -15.85 -7.08 -18.81
N ARG A 380 -14.92 -7.35 -19.74
CA ARG A 380 -13.50 -7.59 -19.47
C ARG A 380 -12.88 -6.45 -18.67
N PHE A 381 -13.24 -5.20 -18.96
CA PHE A 381 -12.50 -4.03 -18.50
C PHE A 381 -12.28 -3.99 -16.98
N LYS A 382 -13.37 -4.10 -16.20
CA LYS A 382 -13.32 -4.08 -14.72
C LYS A 382 -12.41 -5.16 -14.11
N HIS A 383 -12.28 -6.31 -14.76
CA HIS A 383 -11.49 -7.44 -14.25
C HIS A 383 -9.99 -7.18 -14.36
N LEU A 384 -9.55 -6.49 -15.43
CA LEU A 384 -8.13 -6.32 -15.73
C LEU A 384 -7.40 -5.49 -14.65
N PHE A 385 -8.07 -4.48 -14.11
CA PHE A 385 -7.50 -3.62 -13.05
C PHE A 385 -7.14 -4.41 -11.79
N LEU A 386 -7.95 -5.42 -11.43
CA LEU A 386 -7.71 -6.20 -10.21
C LEU A 386 -6.51 -7.13 -10.31
N CYS A 387 -5.97 -7.37 -11.50
CA CYS A 387 -4.71 -8.07 -11.67
C CYS A 387 -3.49 -7.27 -11.17
N GLY A 388 -3.63 -5.96 -10.88
CA GLY A 388 -2.51 -5.06 -10.64
C GLY A 388 -1.60 -4.93 -11.86
N SER A 389 -2.17 -5.12 -13.04
CA SER A 389 -1.53 -4.96 -14.35
C SER A 389 -1.96 -3.63 -14.95
N LEU A 390 -1.13 -3.05 -15.82
CA LEU A 390 -1.46 -1.81 -16.51
C LEU A 390 -2.45 -2.08 -17.64
N VAL A 391 -3.61 -1.44 -17.56
CA VAL A 391 -4.68 -1.60 -18.56
C VAL A 391 -4.44 -0.64 -19.72
N PHE A 392 -4.54 -1.17 -20.94
CA PHE A 392 -4.56 -0.42 -22.19
C PHE A 392 -5.98 -0.43 -22.72
N HIS A 393 -6.68 0.71 -22.65
CA HIS A 393 -8.06 0.82 -23.11
C HIS A 393 -8.10 1.44 -24.50
N VAL A 394 -8.58 0.69 -25.47
CA VAL A 394 -8.78 1.14 -26.85
C VAL A 394 -10.13 1.81 -27.01
N GLY A 395 -10.12 3.03 -27.57
CA GLY A 395 -11.30 3.85 -27.80
C GLY A 395 -11.87 4.48 -26.52
N ASP A 396 -12.81 5.41 -26.70
CA ASP A 396 -13.43 6.20 -25.64
C ASP A 396 -14.97 6.36 -25.80
N GLU A 397 -15.56 5.77 -26.84
CA GLU A 397 -16.99 5.94 -27.14
C GLU A 397 -17.91 5.08 -26.26
N TRP A 398 -17.59 3.80 -26.06
CA TRP A 398 -18.49 2.83 -25.45
C TRP A 398 -18.32 2.75 -23.94
N LEU A 399 -19.39 3.03 -23.21
CA LEU A 399 -19.38 3.20 -21.76
C LEU A 399 -20.20 2.11 -21.06
N GLU A 400 -19.78 1.73 -19.85
CA GLU A 400 -20.67 1.28 -18.78
C GLU A 400 -20.75 2.39 -17.71
N PHE A 401 -21.71 2.31 -16.79
CA PHE A 401 -22.00 3.40 -15.82
C PHE A 401 -20.78 3.90 -15.00
N PHE A 402 -19.78 3.05 -14.76
CA PHE A 402 -18.60 3.40 -13.96
C PHE A 402 -17.45 3.97 -14.78
N TYR A 403 -17.50 3.87 -16.11
CA TYR A 403 -16.41 4.29 -17.00
C TYR A 403 -16.06 5.78 -16.85
N PRO A 404 -17.03 6.72 -16.72
CA PRO A 404 -16.70 8.14 -16.59
C PRO A 404 -15.82 8.49 -15.38
N GLN A 405 -15.77 7.64 -14.35
CA GLN A 405 -14.88 7.83 -13.19
C GLN A 405 -13.47 7.27 -13.42
N LEU A 406 -13.29 6.37 -14.38
CA LEU A 406 -11.99 5.89 -14.81
C LEU A 406 -11.36 6.91 -15.76
N LYS A 407 -10.43 7.70 -15.25
CA LYS A 407 -9.73 8.73 -16.03
C LYS A 407 -8.51 8.17 -16.78
N PRO A 408 -8.34 8.51 -18.07
CA PRO A 408 -7.15 8.15 -18.84
C PRO A 408 -5.90 8.77 -18.21
N TRP A 409 -4.77 8.08 -18.33
CA TRP A 409 -3.46 8.43 -17.74
C TRP A 409 -3.37 8.40 -16.22
N VAL A 410 -4.50 8.45 -15.51
CA VAL A 410 -4.59 8.26 -14.06
C VAL A 410 -4.75 6.79 -13.69
N HIS A 411 -5.66 6.09 -14.39
CA HIS A 411 -6.01 4.69 -14.07
C HIS A 411 -5.61 3.70 -15.17
N TYR A 412 -5.48 4.15 -16.42
CA TYR A 412 -5.15 3.30 -17.56
C TYR A 412 -4.46 4.10 -18.68
N ILE A 413 -3.85 3.40 -19.65
CA ILE A 413 -3.29 4.01 -20.86
C ILE A 413 -4.37 4.05 -21.94
N PRO A 414 -4.80 5.24 -22.42
CA PRO A 414 -5.71 5.34 -23.54
C PRO A 414 -4.98 5.02 -24.85
N VAL A 415 -5.61 4.21 -25.69
CA VAL A 415 -5.12 3.84 -27.01
C VAL A 415 -6.12 4.33 -28.05
N LYS A 416 -5.63 4.92 -29.15
CA LYS A 416 -6.50 5.36 -30.24
C LYS A 416 -7.28 4.17 -30.81
N THR A 417 -8.51 4.41 -31.27
CA THR A 417 -9.41 3.38 -31.80
C THR A 417 -8.80 2.57 -32.94
N ASP A 418 -7.96 3.19 -33.77
CA ASP A 418 -7.26 2.57 -34.90
C ASP A 418 -5.95 1.85 -34.53
N LEU A 419 -5.53 1.92 -33.26
CA LEU A 419 -4.27 1.40 -32.71
C LEU A 419 -3.00 2.02 -33.32
N SER A 420 -3.10 3.15 -34.01
CA SER A 420 -1.97 3.80 -34.67
C SER A 420 -0.80 4.10 -33.72
N ASN A 421 -1.09 4.45 -32.46
CA ASN A 421 -0.09 4.79 -31.44
C ASN A 421 0.31 3.61 -30.52
N VAL A 422 -0.19 2.39 -30.75
CA VAL A 422 -0.04 1.29 -29.78
C VAL A 422 1.42 0.87 -29.57
N GLN A 423 2.24 0.85 -30.62
CA GLN A 423 3.64 0.44 -30.52
C GLN A 423 4.47 1.47 -29.74
N GLU A 424 4.20 2.76 -29.98
CA GLU A 424 4.84 3.87 -29.28
C GLU A 424 4.50 3.83 -27.78
N LEU A 425 3.21 3.65 -27.44
CA LEU A 425 2.76 3.52 -26.06
C LEU A 425 3.40 2.31 -25.34
N LEU A 426 3.52 1.17 -26.03
CA LEU A 426 4.20 -0.02 -25.47
C LEU A 426 5.70 0.21 -25.26
N GLN A 427 6.36 1.00 -26.12
CA GLN A 427 7.75 1.39 -25.90
C GLN A 427 7.87 2.39 -24.73
N PHE A 428 6.97 3.35 -24.64
CA PHE A 428 6.91 4.34 -23.57
C PHE A 428 6.82 3.68 -22.19
N VAL A 429 5.85 2.78 -21.97
CA VAL A 429 5.68 2.12 -20.66
C VAL A 429 6.83 1.18 -20.31
N LYS A 430 7.50 0.58 -21.32
CA LYS A 430 8.71 -0.22 -21.09
C LYS A 430 9.91 0.63 -20.71
N ALA A 431 10.03 1.83 -21.27
CA ALA A 431 11.09 2.77 -20.94
C ALA A 431 10.89 3.42 -19.55
N ASN A 432 9.62 3.61 -19.16
CA ASN A 432 9.17 4.29 -17.94
C ASN A 432 8.37 3.33 -17.02
N ASP A 433 8.99 2.21 -16.64
CA ASP A 433 8.31 1.11 -15.92
C ASP A 433 7.75 1.54 -14.55
N ASP A 434 8.42 2.47 -13.86
CA ASP A 434 7.95 2.99 -12.56
C ASP A 434 6.64 3.77 -12.72
N VAL A 435 6.56 4.65 -13.74
CA VAL A 435 5.34 5.40 -14.07
C VAL A 435 4.22 4.44 -14.47
N ALA A 436 4.54 3.41 -15.26
CA ALA A 436 3.61 2.37 -15.65
C ALA A 436 3.04 1.60 -14.44
N GLN A 437 3.90 1.29 -13.46
CA GLN A 437 3.49 0.65 -12.21
C GLN A 437 2.56 1.54 -11.39
N GLU A 438 2.87 2.84 -11.27
CA GLU A 438 2.06 3.79 -10.52
C GLU A 438 0.64 3.92 -11.08
N ILE A 439 0.49 4.00 -12.41
CA ILE A 439 -0.83 4.01 -13.07
C ILE A 439 -1.57 2.68 -12.81
N ALA A 440 -0.88 1.55 -12.83
CA ALA A 440 -1.50 0.25 -12.54
C ALA A 440 -1.94 0.09 -11.07
N GLU A 441 -1.29 0.78 -10.13
CA GLU A 441 -1.57 0.69 -8.70
C GLU A 441 -2.65 1.66 -8.21
N SER A 442 -2.95 2.74 -8.95
CA SER A 442 -3.89 3.79 -8.54
C SER A 442 -5.29 3.24 -8.22
N GLU A 443 -5.79 2.28 -9.01
CA GLU A 443 -7.07 1.60 -8.78
C GLU A 443 -7.03 0.58 -7.61
N ARG A 444 -5.90 -0.11 -7.40
CA ARG A 444 -5.79 -1.15 -6.36
C ARG A 444 -5.79 -0.57 -4.94
N GLN A 445 -5.38 0.68 -4.80
CA GLN A 445 -5.36 1.39 -3.51
C GLN A 445 -6.76 1.71 -2.95
N ARG A 446 -7.84 1.32 -3.64
CA ARG A 446 -9.21 1.29 -3.08
C ARG A 446 -9.42 0.19 -2.01
N THR A 447 -8.38 -0.61 -1.69
CA THR A 447 -8.36 -1.44 -0.48
C THR A 447 -8.15 -0.52 0.74
N SER A 448 -9.07 -0.53 1.71
CA SER A 448 -9.13 0.42 2.84
C SER A 448 -7.78 0.61 3.55
N LYS A 449 -7.24 1.83 3.56
CA LYS A 449 -5.99 2.21 4.27
C LYS A 449 -6.07 1.86 5.75
N GLU A 450 -7.27 1.88 6.29
CA GLU A 450 -7.65 1.49 7.65
C GLU A 450 -7.20 0.07 8.00
N LEU A 451 -7.37 -0.89 7.07
CA LEU A 451 -6.96 -2.28 7.26
C LEU A 451 -5.43 -2.43 7.20
N GLN A 452 -4.76 -1.64 6.36
CA GLN A 452 -3.30 -1.60 6.28
C GLN A 452 -2.68 -0.99 7.54
N ASP A 453 -3.28 0.06 8.10
CA ASP A 453 -2.86 0.68 9.36
C ASP A 453 -2.96 -0.33 10.52
N ILE A 454 -4.07 -1.10 10.60
CA ILE A 454 -4.25 -2.16 11.60
C ILE A 454 -3.17 -3.25 11.44
N TYR A 455 -2.89 -3.69 10.21
CA TYR A 455 -1.89 -4.74 9.96
C TYR A 455 -0.47 -4.28 10.34
N LYS A 456 -0.10 -3.05 9.98
CA LYS A 456 1.20 -2.46 10.37
C LYS A 456 1.33 -2.31 11.88
N ALA A 457 0.29 -1.84 12.55
CA ALA A 457 0.26 -1.71 14.01
C ALA A 457 0.37 -3.08 14.71
N ALA A 458 -0.24 -4.13 14.16
CA ALA A 458 -0.14 -5.47 14.70
C ALA A 458 1.29 -6.04 14.61
N ILE A 459 1.96 -5.85 13.47
CA ILE A 459 3.34 -6.30 13.27
C ILE A 459 4.30 -5.54 14.20
N SER A 460 4.20 -4.21 14.27
CA SER A 460 5.08 -3.41 15.13
C SER A 460 4.91 -3.77 16.61
N ALA A 461 3.66 -3.95 17.06
CA ALA A 461 3.35 -4.42 18.41
C ALA A 461 3.88 -5.83 18.68
N GLY A 462 3.84 -6.72 17.69
CA GLY A 462 4.41 -8.06 17.77
C GLY A 462 5.93 -8.04 17.97
N ILE A 463 6.64 -7.18 17.24
CA ILE A 463 8.11 -7.02 17.36
C ILE A 463 8.47 -6.42 18.72
N ILE A 464 7.76 -5.37 19.15
CA ILE A 464 7.99 -4.74 20.46
C ILE A 464 7.72 -5.74 21.59
N GLY A 465 6.63 -6.50 21.51
CA GLY A 465 6.31 -7.55 22.50
C GLY A 465 7.34 -8.67 22.53
N TRP A 466 7.88 -9.05 21.36
CA TRP A 466 8.94 -10.04 21.27
C TRP A 466 10.23 -9.56 21.95
N ALA A 467 10.63 -8.31 21.72
CA ALA A 467 11.79 -7.71 22.38
C ALA A 467 11.59 -7.55 23.89
N TYR A 468 10.41 -7.05 24.30
CA TYR A 468 10.04 -6.85 25.70
C TYR A 468 10.05 -8.16 26.50
N GLY A 469 9.49 -9.24 25.96
CA GLY A 469 9.52 -10.55 26.60
C GLY A 469 10.84 -11.29 26.46
N GLY A 470 11.56 -11.07 25.35
CA GLY A 470 12.77 -11.80 24.99
C GLY A 470 14.01 -11.32 25.73
N ILE A 471 14.28 -10.00 25.74
CA ILE A 471 15.56 -9.45 26.25
C ILE A 471 15.76 -9.77 27.74
N PRO A 472 14.77 -9.55 28.64
CA PRO A 472 14.93 -9.92 30.05
C PRO A 472 15.10 -11.43 30.23
N ALA A 473 14.38 -12.24 29.44
CA ALA A 473 14.47 -13.69 29.49
C ALA A 473 15.82 -14.22 29.00
N PHE A 474 16.44 -13.56 28.02
CA PHE A 474 17.79 -13.87 27.56
C PHE A 474 18.81 -13.69 28.69
N ILE A 475 18.75 -12.54 29.38
CA ILE A 475 19.68 -12.21 30.46
C ILE A 475 19.49 -13.18 31.63
N HIS A 476 18.24 -13.41 32.06
CA HIS A 476 17.95 -14.32 33.17
C HIS A 476 18.29 -15.78 32.85
N ALA A 477 18.01 -16.25 31.63
CA ALA A 477 18.34 -17.62 31.23
C ALA A 477 19.85 -17.83 31.14
N LYS A 478 20.60 -16.83 30.65
CA LYS A 478 22.06 -16.87 30.64
C LYS A 478 22.64 -16.91 32.05
N GLN A 479 22.16 -16.04 32.93
CA GLN A 479 22.63 -15.96 34.31
C GLN A 479 22.34 -17.25 35.09
N ARG A 480 21.12 -17.77 34.97
CA ARG A 480 20.72 -19.04 35.60
C ARG A 480 21.53 -20.23 35.08
N TYR A 481 21.83 -20.25 33.79
CA TYR A 481 22.70 -21.29 33.21
C TYR A 481 24.10 -21.23 33.84
N ILE A 482 24.70 -20.04 33.93
CA ILE A 482 26.03 -19.84 34.54
C ILE A 482 26.03 -20.26 36.03
N GLU A 483 24.97 -19.98 36.77
CA GLU A 483 24.83 -20.38 38.17
C GLU A 483 24.66 -21.90 38.36
N GLN A 484 23.99 -22.58 37.44
CA GLN A 484 23.74 -24.02 37.51
C GLN A 484 24.89 -24.87 36.97
N SER A 485 25.67 -24.33 36.03
CA SER A 485 26.78 -25.03 35.36
C SER A 485 28.11 -25.00 36.12
N GLN A 486 28.14 -24.55 37.39
CA GLN A 486 29.38 -24.44 38.18
C GLN A 486 30.14 -25.77 38.41
N ALA A 487 29.53 -26.92 38.06
CA ALA A 487 30.14 -28.25 38.17
C ALA A 487 30.28 -28.99 36.82
N GLU A 488 29.94 -28.37 35.69
CA GLU A 488 30.07 -29.00 34.38
C GLU A 488 31.49 -28.84 33.82
N VAL A 489 32.08 -29.97 33.38
CA VAL A 489 33.39 -29.98 32.72
C VAL A 489 33.19 -29.71 31.23
N TYR A 490 33.73 -28.59 30.75
CA TYR A 490 33.74 -28.24 29.32
C TYR A 490 35.08 -28.60 28.70
N HIS A 491 35.07 -29.16 27.48
CA HIS A 491 36.30 -29.54 26.77
C HIS A 491 37.11 -28.31 26.30
N ASN A 492 36.43 -27.22 25.93
CA ASN A 492 37.04 -26.00 25.38
C ASN A 492 36.28 -24.74 25.83
N GLN A 493 36.98 -23.60 25.94
CA GLN A 493 36.37 -22.32 26.35
C GLN A 493 35.25 -21.87 25.40
N LEU A 494 35.38 -22.14 24.10
CA LEU A 494 34.35 -21.83 23.11
C LEU A 494 33.05 -22.61 23.33
N ASP A 495 33.14 -23.85 23.81
CA ASP A 495 31.98 -24.72 24.03
C ASP A 495 31.15 -24.25 25.24
N ALA A 496 31.82 -23.79 26.30
CA ALA A 496 31.17 -23.15 27.45
C ALA A 496 30.41 -21.87 27.07
N VAL A 497 30.98 -21.05 26.18
CA VAL A 497 30.32 -19.82 25.69
C VAL A 497 29.12 -20.16 24.81
N GLN A 498 29.27 -21.14 23.91
CA GLN A 498 28.19 -21.56 23.00
C GLN A 498 27.00 -22.18 23.74
N SER A 499 27.24 -23.01 24.75
CA SER A 499 26.19 -23.66 25.54
C SER A 499 25.35 -22.64 26.33
N ALA A 500 26.01 -21.67 26.98
CA ALA A 500 25.34 -20.55 27.64
C ALA A 500 24.53 -19.69 26.66
N HIS A 501 25.06 -19.42 25.46
CA HIS A 501 24.32 -18.71 24.41
C HIS A 501 23.11 -19.51 23.91
N ARG A 502 23.20 -20.84 23.73
CA ARG A 502 22.04 -21.67 23.35
C ARG A 502 20.96 -21.68 24.42
N ALA A 503 21.32 -21.68 25.70
CA ALA A 503 20.35 -21.57 26.81
C ALA A 503 19.67 -20.19 26.81
N ALA A 504 20.44 -19.12 26.63
CA ALA A 504 19.94 -17.76 26.54
C ALA A 504 18.99 -17.55 25.35
N THR A 505 19.37 -18.04 24.16
CA THR A 505 18.55 -17.96 22.94
C THR A 505 17.25 -18.76 23.07
N ARG A 506 17.29 -19.94 23.71
CA ARG A 506 16.06 -20.72 24.01
C ARG A 506 15.11 -19.95 24.93
N GLY A 507 15.63 -19.28 25.97
CA GLY A 507 14.86 -18.39 26.83
C GLY A 507 14.25 -17.23 26.04
N PHE A 508 15.06 -16.54 25.26
CA PHE A 508 14.64 -15.41 24.42
C PHE A 508 13.49 -15.80 23.47
N ILE A 509 13.62 -16.91 22.73
CA ILE A 509 12.59 -17.34 21.77
C ILE A 509 11.29 -17.72 22.49
N ARG A 510 11.37 -18.51 23.57
CA ARG A 510 10.16 -19.02 24.26
C ARG A 510 9.34 -17.91 24.90
N TYR A 511 10.01 -16.96 25.57
CA TYR A 511 9.34 -15.85 26.23
C TYR A 511 9.01 -14.71 25.27
N GLY A 512 9.89 -14.43 24.31
CA GLY A 512 9.63 -13.48 23.24
C GLY A 512 8.40 -13.86 22.43
N TRP A 513 8.27 -15.12 21.99
CA TRP A 513 7.10 -15.59 21.27
C TRP A 513 5.81 -15.39 22.09
N ARG A 514 5.83 -15.80 23.37
CA ARG A 514 4.67 -15.69 24.27
C ARG A 514 4.17 -14.26 24.44
N TRP A 515 5.07 -13.27 24.48
CA TRP A 515 4.69 -11.87 24.58
C TRP A 515 4.33 -11.26 23.22
N SER A 516 5.00 -11.67 22.14
CA SER A 516 4.75 -11.19 20.77
C SER A 516 3.31 -11.38 20.30
N TRP A 517 2.77 -12.60 20.38
CA TRP A 517 1.40 -12.84 19.89
C TRP A 517 0.35 -12.17 20.78
N ARG A 518 0.63 -12.02 22.08
CA ARG A 518 -0.24 -11.35 23.05
C ARG A 518 -0.36 -9.86 22.78
N THR A 519 0.76 -9.19 22.53
CA THR A 519 0.77 -7.76 22.19
C THR A 519 0.16 -7.52 20.81
N ALA A 520 0.47 -8.36 19.81
CA ALA A 520 -0.12 -8.27 18.48
C ALA A 520 -1.66 -8.38 18.54
N MET A 521 -2.19 -9.43 19.19
CA MET A 521 -3.65 -9.61 19.32
C MET A 521 -4.33 -8.48 20.07
N PHE A 522 -3.72 -8.00 21.16
CA PHE A 522 -4.26 -6.87 21.93
C PHE A 522 -4.36 -5.60 21.07
N VAL A 523 -3.30 -5.26 20.34
CA VAL A 523 -3.27 -4.06 19.48
C VAL A 523 -4.19 -4.20 18.27
N THR A 524 -4.33 -5.39 17.70
CA THR A 524 -5.28 -5.64 16.60
C THR A 524 -6.71 -5.42 17.06
N ILE A 525 -7.15 -6.07 18.15
CA ILE A 525 -8.53 -5.96 18.65
C ILE A 525 -8.85 -4.50 19.00
N PHE A 526 -7.93 -3.82 19.70
CA PHE A 526 -8.11 -2.42 20.07
C PHE A 526 -8.27 -1.51 18.85
N ASN A 527 -7.38 -1.64 17.86
CA ASN A 527 -7.43 -0.80 16.65
C ASN A 527 -8.62 -1.14 15.74
N THR A 528 -9.03 -2.40 15.65
CA THR A 528 -10.22 -2.81 14.88
C THR A 528 -11.48 -2.21 15.48
N VAL A 529 -11.67 -2.30 16.80
CA VAL A 529 -12.85 -1.72 17.48
C VAL A 529 -12.83 -0.20 17.39
N ASN A 530 -11.68 0.44 17.64
CA ASN A 530 -11.57 1.89 17.57
C ASN A 530 -11.82 2.41 16.13
N THR A 531 -11.18 1.80 15.14
CA THR A 531 -11.34 2.20 13.73
C THR A 531 -12.74 1.91 13.22
N GLY A 532 -13.33 0.76 13.59
CA GLY A 532 -14.72 0.43 13.26
C GLY A 532 -15.73 1.43 13.81
N LEU A 533 -15.54 1.89 15.05
CA LEU A 533 -16.40 2.92 15.66
C LEU A 533 -16.19 4.31 15.02
N ASN A 534 -14.94 4.68 14.70
CA ASN A 534 -14.65 5.93 14.01
C ASN A 534 -15.28 5.97 12.61
N VAL A 535 -15.21 4.85 11.86
CA VAL A 535 -15.84 4.73 10.53
C VAL A 535 -17.36 4.76 10.64
N TYR A 536 -17.94 4.04 11.61
CA TYR A 536 -19.40 3.97 11.77
C TYR A 536 -20.03 5.30 12.19
N ARG A 537 -19.40 6.06 13.08
CA ARG A 537 -19.93 7.32 13.61
C ARG A 537 -19.38 8.57 12.91
N ASN A 538 -18.41 8.40 12.02
CA ASN A 538 -17.70 9.47 11.30
C ASN A 538 -17.19 10.60 12.23
N LYS A 539 -16.76 10.25 13.46
CA LYS A 539 -16.26 11.16 14.50
C LYS A 539 -15.23 10.45 15.36
N ASN A 540 -14.16 11.16 15.73
CA ASN A 540 -13.21 10.68 16.75
C ASN A 540 -13.66 11.17 18.13
N ALA A 541 -14.11 10.25 18.98
CA ALA A 541 -14.55 10.56 20.33
C ALA A 541 -13.72 9.78 21.36
N LEU A 542 -13.50 10.38 22.53
CA LEU A 542 -12.83 9.72 23.67
C LEU A 542 -13.51 8.38 24.01
N SER A 543 -14.84 8.33 23.88
CA SER A 543 -15.65 7.15 24.13
C SER A 543 -15.25 5.96 23.26
N HIS A 544 -14.71 6.17 22.05
CA HIS A 544 -14.27 5.08 21.18
C HIS A 544 -13.02 4.37 21.74
N PHE A 545 -12.10 5.11 22.33
CA PHE A 545 -10.93 4.54 23.01
C PHE A 545 -11.31 3.80 24.29
N VAL A 546 -12.30 4.31 25.04
CA VAL A 546 -12.83 3.65 26.24
C VAL A 546 -13.51 2.33 25.87
N ILE A 547 -14.36 2.33 24.85
CA ILE A 547 -15.05 1.13 24.37
C ILE A 547 -14.04 0.12 23.81
N ALA A 548 -13.07 0.56 22.98
CA ALA A 548 -12.02 -0.30 22.45
C ALA A 548 -11.15 -0.91 23.56
N GLY A 549 -10.84 -0.15 24.61
CA GLY A 549 -10.16 -0.63 25.80
C GLY A 549 -10.98 -1.69 26.55
N ALA A 550 -12.26 -1.41 26.80
CA ALA A 550 -13.17 -2.32 27.48
C ALA A 550 -13.35 -3.64 26.74
N VAL A 551 -13.58 -3.58 25.42
CA VAL A 551 -13.76 -4.78 24.57
C VAL A 551 -12.48 -5.62 24.55
N THR A 552 -11.32 -4.98 24.33
CA THR A 552 -10.03 -5.69 24.30
C THR A 552 -9.73 -6.33 25.66
N GLY A 553 -9.92 -5.60 26.76
CA GLY A 553 -9.67 -6.11 28.12
C GLY A 553 -10.59 -7.26 28.52
N SER A 554 -11.87 -7.20 28.14
CA SER A 554 -12.85 -8.26 28.37
C SER A 554 -12.49 -9.54 27.62
N LEU A 555 -12.15 -9.43 26.33
CA LEU A 555 -11.78 -10.55 25.48
C LEU A 555 -10.49 -11.23 25.94
N PHE A 556 -9.50 -10.45 26.40
CA PHE A 556 -8.21 -11.00 26.82
C PHE A 556 -8.27 -11.81 28.13
N ARG A 557 -9.30 -11.57 28.95
CA ARG A 557 -9.50 -12.23 30.26
C ARG A 557 -10.71 -13.17 30.28
N ILE A 558 -11.31 -13.46 29.13
CA ILE A 558 -12.51 -14.32 29.02
C ILE A 558 -12.31 -15.73 29.59
N ASN A 559 -11.07 -16.26 29.51
CA ASN A 559 -10.73 -17.59 30.03
C ASN A 559 -10.80 -17.70 31.57
N LEU A 560 -11.01 -16.60 32.29
CA LEU A 560 -11.18 -16.57 33.75
C LEU A 560 -12.66 -16.52 34.18
N GLY A 561 -13.59 -16.75 33.24
CA GLY A 561 -15.03 -16.76 33.48
C GLY A 561 -15.65 -15.37 33.51
N LEU A 562 -16.94 -15.29 33.89
CA LEU A 562 -17.74 -14.05 33.81
C LEU A 562 -17.14 -12.91 34.66
N HIS A 563 -16.64 -13.21 35.86
CA HIS A 563 -15.96 -12.23 36.71
C HIS A 563 -14.67 -11.70 36.06
N GLY A 564 -13.93 -12.56 35.35
CA GLY A 564 -12.72 -12.16 34.61
C GLY A 564 -13.03 -11.27 33.41
N LEU A 565 -14.14 -11.53 32.73
CA LEU A 565 -14.65 -10.69 31.63
C LEU A 565 -14.99 -9.28 32.13
N VAL A 566 -15.78 -9.17 33.20
CA VAL A 566 -16.18 -7.88 33.78
C VAL A 566 -14.98 -7.11 34.31
N ALA A 567 -14.10 -7.77 35.08
CA ALA A 567 -12.89 -7.13 35.60
C ALA A 567 -11.93 -6.69 34.48
N GLY A 568 -11.76 -7.51 33.44
CA GLY A 568 -10.97 -7.18 32.26
C GLY A 568 -11.51 -5.97 31.49
N GLY A 569 -12.84 -5.88 31.35
CA GLY A 569 -13.51 -4.74 30.73
C GLY A 569 -13.32 -3.44 31.51
N ILE A 570 -13.46 -3.47 32.84
CA ILE A 570 -13.26 -2.30 33.71
C ILE A 570 -11.83 -1.79 33.61
N ILE A 571 -10.85 -2.70 33.75
CA ILE A 571 -9.42 -2.34 33.64
C ILE A 571 -9.10 -1.79 32.24
N GLY A 572 -9.63 -2.42 31.20
CA GLY A 572 -9.46 -1.99 29.82
C GLY A 572 -10.03 -0.59 29.55
N ALA A 573 -11.21 -0.28 30.08
CA ALA A 573 -11.82 1.06 29.99
C ALA A 573 -10.98 2.12 30.71
N LEU A 574 -10.49 1.80 31.92
CA LEU A 574 -9.65 2.68 32.73
C LEU A 574 -8.32 2.98 32.04
N LEU A 575 -7.70 2.00 31.38
CA LEU A 575 -6.46 2.19 30.62
C LEU A 575 -6.67 2.89 29.28
N GLY A 576 -7.84 2.69 28.64
CA GLY A 576 -8.19 3.36 27.39
C GLY A 576 -8.42 4.87 27.55
N THR A 577 -8.83 5.31 28.74
CA THR A 577 -9.12 6.71 29.06
C THR A 577 -7.89 7.62 29.00
N PRO A 578 -6.79 7.40 29.76
CA PRO A 578 -5.62 8.29 29.74
C PRO A 578 -4.91 8.28 28.38
N ILE A 579 -4.91 7.15 27.67
CA ILE A 579 -4.35 7.06 26.31
C ILE A 579 -5.19 7.89 25.33
N GLY A 580 -6.52 7.75 25.38
CA GLY A 580 -7.43 8.55 24.57
C GLY A 580 -7.34 10.05 24.89
N SER A 581 -7.25 10.40 26.18
CA SER A 581 -7.12 11.78 26.64
C SER A 581 -5.79 12.40 26.21
N LEU A 582 -4.68 11.66 26.30
CA LEU A 582 -3.38 12.12 25.83
C LEU A 582 -3.39 12.35 24.32
N LEU A 583 -3.97 11.43 23.55
CA LEU A 583 -4.10 11.57 22.09
C LEU A 583 -4.97 12.76 21.72
N MET A 584 -6.09 13.00 22.41
CA MET A 584 -6.96 14.16 22.16
C MET A 584 -6.33 15.48 22.63
N ALA A 585 -5.57 15.47 23.73
CA ALA A 585 -4.85 16.66 24.20
C ALA A 585 -3.72 17.04 23.23
N LEU A 586 -3.00 16.06 22.69
CA LEU A 586 -2.01 16.28 21.63
C LEU A 586 -2.66 16.83 20.36
N GLN A 587 -3.86 16.37 20.01
CA GLN A 587 -4.63 16.91 18.87
C GLN A 587 -5.05 18.37 19.10
N MET A 588 -5.52 18.67 20.31
CA MET A 588 -5.94 20.02 20.68
C MET A 588 -4.76 20.99 20.75
N TYR A 589 -3.59 20.55 21.21
CA TYR A 589 -2.36 21.34 21.21
C TYR A 589 -1.82 21.59 19.79
N CYS A 590 -1.98 20.64 18.88
CA CYS A 590 -1.59 20.79 17.48
C CYS A 590 -2.61 21.58 16.64
N GLY A 591 -3.78 21.94 17.18
CA GLY A 591 -4.81 22.72 16.48
C GLY A 591 -5.47 22.00 15.29
N GLU A 592 -5.23 20.69 15.11
CA GLU A 592 -5.72 19.90 13.98
C GLU A 592 -6.22 18.53 14.46
N THR A 593 -7.41 18.13 14.02
CA THR A 593 -7.95 16.80 14.32
C THR A 593 -7.20 15.70 13.54
N VAL A 594 -7.11 14.47 14.05
CA VAL A 594 -6.45 13.34 13.31
C VAL A 594 -7.09 13.10 11.94
N GLN A 595 -8.38 13.42 11.78
CA GLN A 595 -9.06 13.29 10.49
C GLN A 595 -8.61 14.35 9.49
N GLU A 596 -8.53 15.62 9.93
CA GLU A 596 -7.98 16.72 9.14
C GLU A 596 -6.50 16.51 8.85
N ARG A 597 -5.71 16.09 9.84
CA ARG A 597 -4.29 15.77 9.66
C ARG A 597 -4.09 14.59 8.73
N LYS A 598 -4.91 13.52 8.78
CA LYS A 598 -4.87 12.43 7.79
C LYS A 598 -5.26 12.91 6.38
N GLN A 599 -6.15 13.90 6.25
CA GLN A 599 -6.47 14.50 4.95
C GLN A 599 -5.33 15.40 4.46
N LYS A 600 -4.75 16.19 5.36
CA LYS A 600 -3.63 17.09 5.10
C LYS A 600 -2.33 16.35 4.81
N ASP A 601 -1.98 15.33 5.59
CA ASP A 601 -0.83 14.44 5.36
C ASP A 601 -0.98 13.67 4.05
N ARG A 602 -2.21 13.30 3.64
CA ARG A 602 -2.47 12.70 2.32
C ARG A 602 -2.22 13.71 1.20
N LYS A 603 -2.72 14.93 1.34
CA LYS A 603 -2.45 16.04 0.40
C LYS A 603 -0.96 16.38 0.36
N ALA A 604 -0.32 16.54 1.51
CA ALA A 604 1.11 16.83 1.66
C ALA A 604 1.99 15.68 1.15
N PHE A 605 1.60 14.42 1.30
CA PHE A 605 2.31 13.29 0.70
C PHE A 605 2.18 13.27 -0.83
N GLN A 606 1.00 13.63 -1.35
CA GLN A 606 0.80 13.81 -2.78
C GLN A 606 1.62 15.00 -3.30
N GLU A 607 1.65 16.10 -2.57
CA GLU A 607 2.45 17.29 -2.87
C GLU A 607 3.94 16.99 -2.77
N LEU A 608 4.43 16.29 -1.74
CA LEU A 608 5.83 15.86 -1.62
C LEU A 608 6.23 14.92 -2.75
N LYS A 609 5.37 13.97 -3.13
CA LYS A 609 5.62 13.13 -4.31
C LYS A 609 5.61 13.94 -5.60
N LEU A 610 4.75 14.94 -5.70
CA LEU A 610 4.69 15.86 -6.83
C LEU A 610 5.97 16.71 -6.90
N GLU A 611 6.43 17.24 -5.77
CA GLU A 611 7.67 18.01 -5.65
C GLU A 611 8.92 17.14 -5.88
N GLU A 612 8.95 15.90 -5.39
CA GLU A 612 10.02 14.94 -5.70
C GLU A 612 10.06 14.63 -7.22
N ARG A 613 8.88 14.47 -7.84
CA ARG A 613 8.79 14.30 -9.30
C ARG A 613 9.22 15.57 -10.04
N LYS A 614 8.80 16.76 -9.60
CA LYS A 614 9.23 18.05 -10.18
C LYS A 614 10.74 18.24 -10.05
N ALA A 615 11.34 17.92 -8.91
CA ALA A 615 12.78 17.99 -8.69
C ALA A 615 13.54 17.00 -9.59
N ARG A 616 13.03 15.77 -9.75
CA ARG A 616 13.60 14.80 -10.70
C ARG A 616 13.45 15.27 -12.15
N LEU A 617 12.36 15.95 -12.50
CA LEU A 617 12.16 16.52 -13.83
C LEU A 617 13.09 17.71 -14.09
N GLN A 618 13.24 18.63 -13.14
CA GLN A 618 14.18 19.77 -13.24
C GLN A 618 15.63 19.28 -13.40
N PHE A 619 16.04 18.25 -12.66
CA PHE A 619 17.34 17.64 -12.83
C PHE A 619 17.51 17.03 -14.24
N THR A 620 16.45 16.45 -14.79
CA THR A 620 16.45 15.89 -16.16
C THR A 620 16.43 16.97 -17.25
N GLU A 621 15.93 18.18 -16.96
CA GLU A 621 15.92 19.33 -17.87
C GLU A 621 17.22 20.14 -17.85
N LEU A 622 17.95 20.17 -16.74
CA LEU A 622 19.26 20.83 -16.61
C LEU A 622 20.43 20.01 -17.20
N LEU A 623 20.30 18.67 -17.20
CA LEU A 623 21.31 17.78 -17.76
C LEU A 623 21.62 18.04 -19.26
N PRO A 624 20.63 18.26 -20.14
CA PRO A 624 20.87 18.63 -21.53
C PRO A 624 21.68 19.91 -21.71
N GLU A 625 21.41 20.97 -20.94
CA GLU A 625 22.15 22.25 -21.06
C GLU A 625 23.62 22.11 -20.63
N GLU A 626 23.88 21.34 -19.57
CA GLU A 626 25.24 21.08 -19.11
C GLU A 626 26.01 20.18 -20.08
N ILE A 627 25.36 19.16 -20.64
CA ILE A 627 25.93 18.29 -21.69
C ILE A 627 26.21 19.08 -22.97
N GLU A 628 25.30 19.96 -23.41
CA GLU A 628 25.46 20.80 -24.59
C GLU A 628 26.59 21.83 -24.42
N SER A 629 26.71 22.42 -23.23
CA SER A 629 27.83 23.32 -22.91
C SER A 629 29.19 22.61 -22.93
N ASN A 630 29.24 21.36 -22.44
CA ASN A 630 30.47 20.54 -22.44
C ASN A 630 30.82 20.04 -23.85
N LEU A 631 29.81 19.65 -24.64
CA LEU A 631 30.00 19.26 -26.05
C LEU A 631 30.53 20.42 -26.90
N GLN A 632 29.97 21.63 -26.79
CA GLN A 632 30.48 22.80 -27.51
C GLN A 632 31.93 23.12 -27.14
N LYS A 633 32.30 22.95 -25.86
CA LYS A 633 33.65 23.21 -25.38
C LYS A 633 34.66 22.21 -25.93
N ASP A 634 34.32 20.93 -26.01
CA ASP A 634 35.18 19.90 -26.60
C ASP A 634 35.27 20.02 -28.12
N GLN A 635 34.17 20.35 -28.80
CA GLN A 635 34.16 20.58 -30.25
C GLN A 635 35.04 21.76 -30.65
N SER A 636 34.99 22.86 -29.88
CA SER A 636 35.85 24.04 -30.12
C SER A 636 37.35 23.75 -29.97
N LYS A 637 37.72 22.82 -29.08
CA LYS A 637 39.12 22.39 -28.91
C LYS A 637 39.57 21.48 -30.04
N ASP A 638 38.72 20.55 -30.45
CA ASP A 638 39.04 19.57 -31.48
C ASP A 638 39.16 20.23 -32.86
N ASP A 639 38.34 21.25 -33.14
CA ASP A 639 38.41 22.04 -34.36
C ASP A 639 39.67 22.92 -34.41
N ALA A 640 40.08 23.51 -33.28
CA ALA A 640 41.33 24.26 -33.20
C ALA A 640 42.56 23.37 -33.51
N GLN A 641 42.58 22.13 -33.02
CA GLN A 641 43.65 21.17 -33.31
C GLN A 641 43.65 20.70 -34.77
N LYS A 642 42.48 20.49 -35.38
CA LYS A 642 42.37 20.14 -36.81
C LYS A 642 42.83 21.26 -37.73
N ILE A 643 42.52 22.52 -37.42
CA ILE A 643 42.96 23.67 -38.20
C ILE A 643 44.48 23.81 -38.14
N GLU A 644 45.09 23.62 -36.95
CA GLU A 644 46.54 23.64 -36.79
C GLU A 644 47.22 22.49 -37.56
N ALA A 645 46.60 21.30 -37.60
CA ALA A 645 47.10 20.17 -38.39
C ALA A 645 47.01 20.42 -39.91
N LEU A 646 45.94 21.08 -40.39
CA LEU A 646 45.75 21.39 -41.80
C LEU A 646 46.68 22.51 -42.30
N LEU A 647 46.99 23.49 -41.46
CA LEU A 647 47.93 24.57 -41.79
C LEU A 647 49.39 24.08 -41.90
N ASN A 648 49.71 22.93 -41.31
CA ASN A 648 51.04 22.32 -41.35
C ASN A 648 51.23 21.31 -42.50
N LEU A 649 50.26 21.13 -43.39
CA LEU A 649 50.39 20.24 -44.54
C LEU A 649 51.12 20.93 -45.72
N PRO A 650 52.12 20.28 -46.35
CA PRO A 650 52.84 20.85 -47.48
C PRO A 650 51.98 20.90 -48.75
N ARG A 651 52.03 22.03 -49.49
CA ARG A 651 51.33 22.20 -50.78
C ARG A 651 51.97 21.34 -51.89
N ASN A 652 51.14 20.63 -52.66
CA ASN A 652 51.56 19.90 -53.87
C ASN A 652 51.61 20.80 -55.13
N PRO A 653 52.50 20.51 -56.10
CA PRO A 653 52.72 21.32 -57.30
C PRO A 653 51.70 21.03 -58.44
N SER A 654 51.56 22.01 -59.35
CA SER A 654 50.62 22.06 -60.47
C SER A 654 50.95 21.07 -61.61
N SER A 655 49.93 20.37 -62.14
CA SER A 655 50.04 19.45 -63.28
C SER A 655 49.59 20.10 -64.59
N THR A 656 50.52 20.27 -65.53
CA THR A 656 50.29 20.39 -66.98
C THR A 656 50.63 19.08 -67.68
N ASP A 657 49.86 18.76 -68.73
CA ASP A 657 50.13 17.80 -69.81
C ASP A 657 50.23 16.29 -69.48
N LYS A 658 49.24 15.51 -69.95
CA LYS A 658 49.45 14.65 -71.14
C LYS A 658 48.18 13.87 -71.56
N GLN A 659 47.96 13.97 -72.86
CA GLN A 659 47.14 13.21 -73.79
C GLN A 659 47.54 11.72 -73.89
N ASP A 660 46.60 10.94 -74.44
CA ASP A 660 46.79 9.73 -75.26
C ASP A 660 47.26 8.42 -74.59
N LYS A 661 46.33 7.48 -74.35
CA LYS A 661 45.99 6.37 -75.29
C LYS A 661 45.09 5.29 -74.63
N ASP A 662 44.21 4.78 -75.50
CA ASP A 662 43.43 3.53 -75.49
C ASP A 662 42.24 3.35 -74.53
#